data_AF-A0A946X0Z7-F1
#
_entry.id   AF-A0A946X0Z7-F1
#
_cell.length_a   1.000
_cell.length_b   1.000
_cell.length_c   1.000
_cell.angle_alpha   90.00
_cell.angle_beta   90.00
_cell.angle_gamma   90.00
#
_symmetry.space_group_name_H-M   'P 1'
#
loop_
_entity.id
_entity.type
_entity.pdbx_description
1 polymer ?
#
loop_
_entity_poly.entity_id
_entity_poly.type
_entity_poly.pdbx_seq_one_letter_code
_entity_poly.pdbx_strand_id
1 'polypeptide(L)'
;MSSHRSLADTAPTEPSAGPHTSAEGARVVTPVYRFLLDRLTLSDAHRRELREKRGFTDDTIDALEFRSVDGFSHGVEMELRERFPVDDLVASGVLDRRSVAGGAETAETRLSGSLAGHGIVIPYFDDAGECITVRRHKHGLSKLRRPGEDEEDEEAMERAGRNPVELYVPRLDVRDRDTLYVAEGEFKAVANAQMGFWTIAVPGVSSFAGKHFARLVDWLKDHGVERVRMVFDTEDKATPGLSGYKEDVFRRYDTQFYAWRMAWQLDRAGLHAEIATLPLEWDPERRKVDVDGAVGGGKRRSEFADVYDAALSPREYLRHAPGVTDEARVILALKIGAKLLEREDDTKPGYAVSVGNGVMRVTREKQKRGAGKEATEQWEDKWTQVAAASVWLAGLGEVVEAASGQYVEVAYTYPRDGKPILRKLLVERDAIANRAKLIDLSASGFPVNSGTAGHCVSYLSELEARIAPMLPTRRYTERNGWHAVDGVDQYVIGRKTLTAKRSQPGNRAQLRTGEHGDLHVLADAMRPAGNVDRWRELALEARDASNHGRLMLSASFAAPLVHLLNVRSPILHLYGQTRSGKTALLRLAASVWANPQLYLVTHNATPTSLEGRAQFLCDMLFCLDELQLQRNPQLRETLIYMFAQGTGRTRAKAGGGLRDTARWRGLCISTGEEQITSDTDPGGQASRALELRVPMGMPLVDEDLADRLYRLTDWGHAGMAFLNELIRADRDDLRKRHGDLDRELRDKLPDMSG
;
A
#
# COMPACT_ATOMS: atom_id res chain seq x y z
N MET A 1 46.59 20.82 -49.73
CA MET A 1 46.21 22.20 -49.35
C MET A 1 46.22 22.26 -47.84
N SER A 2 47.28 22.88 -47.33
CA SER A 2 47.58 23.09 -45.92
C SER A 2 47.06 24.46 -45.49
N SER A 3 46.49 24.57 -44.30
CA SER A 3 46.64 25.79 -43.50
C SER A 3 46.43 25.49 -42.01
N HIS A 4 47.57 25.46 -41.32
CA HIS A 4 47.74 25.72 -39.89
C HIS A 4 47.07 27.04 -39.44
N ARG A 5 46.57 27.07 -38.20
CA ARG A 5 46.57 28.21 -37.23
C ARG A 5 46.15 27.63 -35.87
N SER A 6 47.10 27.41 -34.96
CA SER A 6 47.61 28.33 -33.93
C SER A 6 46.70 28.43 -32.72
N LEU A 7 47.13 27.78 -31.63
CA LEU A 7 46.73 28.04 -30.25
C LEU A 7 47.03 29.51 -29.89
N ALA A 8 46.08 30.18 -29.26
CA ALA A 8 46.29 31.44 -28.55
C ALA A 8 45.31 31.52 -27.38
N ASP A 9 45.85 31.92 -26.24
CA ASP A 9 45.19 32.16 -24.96
C ASP A 9 43.87 32.93 -25.07
N THR A 10 42.84 32.42 -24.37
CA THR A 10 41.74 33.26 -23.89
C THR A 10 41.53 32.96 -22.41
N ALA A 11 41.69 34.02 -21.62
CA ALA A 11 41.52 34.12 -20.18
C ALA A 11 40.21 33.47 -19.66
N PRO A 12 40.15 33.09 -18.36
CA PRO A 12 38.93 32.57 -17.76
C PRO A 12 37.80 33.60 -17.87
N THR A 13 36.72 33.18 -18.52
CA THR A 13 35.44 33.89 -18.52
C THR A 13 34.92 33.98 -17.09
N GLU A 14 34.67 35.22 -16.65
CA GLU A 14 34.03 35.53 -15.37
C GLU A 14 32.73 34.73 -15.19
N PRO A 15 32.43 34.22 -13.98
CA PRO A 15 31.17 33.54 -13.72
C PRO A 15 30.01 34.55 -13.83
N SER A 16 29.01 34.19 -14.64
CA SER A 16 27.79 34.99 -14.79
C SER A 16 27.03 35.08 -13.48
N ALA A 17 26.72 36.30 -13.03
CA ALA A 17 25.91 36.57 -11.87
C ALA A 17 24.50 35.95 -12.01
N GLY A 18 24.20 34.95 -11.18
CA GLY A 18 22.85 34.40 -10.99
C GLY A 18 21.94 35.34 -10.18
N PRO A 19 20.62 35.06 -10.10
CA PRO A 19 19.62 36.05 -9.73
C PRO A 19 19.62 36.36 -8.23
N HIS A 20 20.00 37.61 -7.97
CA HIS A 20 19.70 38.51 -6.85
C HIS A 20 18.68 38.05 -5.78
N THR A 21 19.20 37.61 -4.63
CA THR A 21 18.81 38.25 -3.35
C THR A 21 19.31 39.70 -3.39
N SER A 22 18.53 40.68 -2.91
CA SER A 22 18.93 42.09 -2.90
C SER A 22 20.38 42.27 -2.37
N ALA A 23 21.27 42.69 -3.27
CA ALA A 23 22.73 42.61 -3.08
C ALA A 23 23.29 43.50 -1.95
N GLU A 24 22.50 44.47 -1.46
CA GLU A 24 22.93 45.36 -0.37
C GLU A 24 22.74 44.75 1.02
N GLY A 25 21.71 43.90 1.23
CA GLY A 25 21.45 43.30 2.55
C GLY A 25 22.36 42.11 2.86
N ALA A 26 22.61 41.23 1.88
CA ALA A 26 23.42 40.03 2.07
C ALA A 26 24.90 40.34 2.35
N ARG A 27 25.47 41.39 1.73
CA ARG A 27 26.89 41.77 1.90
C ARG A 27 27.23 42.29 3.31
N VAL A 28 26.26 42.79 4.07
CA VAL A 28 26.47 43.34 5.43
C VAL A 28 26.47 42.25 6.50
N VAL A 29 25.83 41.11 6.24
CA VAL A 29 25.60 40.05 7.23
C VAL A 29 26.71 38.98 7.23
N THR A 30 27.33 38.70 6.06
CA THR A 30 28.45 37.75 5.92
C THR A 30 29.61 37.98 6.92
N PRO A 31 30.06 39.24 7.18
CA PRO A 31 31.11 39.51 8.17
C PRO A 31 30.74 39.06 9.59
N VAL A 32 29.46 39.09 9.97
CA VAL A 32 28.98 38.65 11.29
C VAL A 32 29.17 37.14 11.44
N TYR A 33 28.79 36.36 10.43
CA TYR A 33 28.94 34.90 10.47
C TYR A 33 30.41 34.48 10.43
N ARG A 34 31.24 35.13 9.59
CA ARG A 34 32.68 34.86 9.56
C ARG A 34 33.32 35.14 10.93
N PHE A 35 32.98 36.27 11.55
CA PHE A 35 33.45 36.59 12.90
C PHE A 35 33.05 35.49 13.90
N LEU A 36 31.80 35.04 13.86
CA LEU A 36 31.30 33.98 14.74
C LEU A 36 32.05 32.65 14.53
N LEU A 37 32.32 32.26 13.28
CA LEU A 37 33.07 31.03 12.95
C LEU A 37 34.54 31.09 13.38
N ASP A 38 35.16 32.27 13.37
CA ASP A 38 36.55 32.43 13.79
C ASP A 38 36.72 32.35 15.32
N ARG A 39 35.65 32.58 16.11
CA ARG A 39 35.70 32.57 17.59
C ARG A 39 35.22 31.26 18.20
N LEU A 40 34.25 30.62 17.55
CA LEU A 40 33.76 29.33 18.02
C LEU A 40 34.71 28.23 17.60
N THR A 41 34.79 27.18 18.40
CA THR A 41 35.48 25.92 18.08
C THR A 41 34.51 24.76 18.21
N LEU A 42 34.82 23.64 17.55
CA LEU A 42 34.09 22.39 17.77
C LEU A 42 34.61 21.76 19.08
N SER A 43 33.71 21.43 20.01
CA SER A 43 34.10 20.75 21.24
C SER A 43 34.50 19.30 20.98
N ASP A 44 35.42 18.74 21.77
CA ASP A 44 35.85 17.34 21.64
C ASP A 44 34.68 16.36 21.79
N ALA A 45 33.69 16.71 22.62
CA ALA A 45 32.48 15.92 22.80
C ALA A 45 31.65 15.86 21.51
N HIS A 46 31.44 16.99 20.85
CA HIS A 46 30.72 17.03 19.57
C HIS A 46 31.52 16.40 18.43
N ARG A 47 32.86 16.55 18.41
CA ARG A 47 33.71 15.84 17.43
C ARG A 47 33.58 14.33 17.59
N ARG A 48 33.63 13.80 18.82
CA ARG A 48 33.37 12.36 19.08
C ARG A 48 31.97 11.96 18.65
N GLU A 49 30.96 12.78 18.93
CA GLU A 49 29.58 12.51 18.51
C GLU A 49 29.45 12.37 16.98
N LEU A 50 30.05 13.29 16.21
CA LEU A 50 30.04 13.26 14.75
C LEU A 50 30.73 12.01 14.19
N ARG A 51 31.84 11.58 14.81
CA ARG A 51 32.54 10.35 14.41
C ARG A 51 31.74 9.10 14.73
N GLU A 52 31.35 8.94 16.00
CA GLU A 52 30.78 7.69 16.51
C GLU A 52 29.32 7.48 16.08
N LYS A 53 28.52 8.56 16.05
CA LYS A 53 27.09 8.44 15.73
C LYS A 53 26.76 8.68 14.26
N ARG A 54 27.57 9.48 13.55
CA ARG A 54 27.31 9.90 12.16
C ARG A 54 28.30 9.30 11.16
N GLY A 55 29.38 8.68 11.66
CA GLY A 55 30.42 8.08 10.82
C GLY A 55 31.26 9.09 10.03
N PHE A 56 31.35 10.35 10.51
CA PHE A 56 32.17 11.35 9.84
C PHE A 56 33.65 11.11 10.12
N THR A 57 34.48 11.26 9.10
CA THR A 57 35.94 11.26 9.18
C THR A 57 36.44 12.59 9.74
N ASP A 58 37.63 12.61 10.34
CA ASP A 58 38.23 13.86 10.81
C ASP A 58 38.41 14.85 9.66
N ASP A 59 38.89 14.39 8.50
CA ASP A 59 39.03 15.20 7.29
C ASP A 59 37.70 15.87 6.86
N THR A 60 36.59 15.14 6.95
CA THR A 60 35.26 15.68 6.62
C THR A 60 34.82 16.72 7.66
N ILE A 61 35.05 16.46 8.95
CA ILE A 61 34.72 17.41 10.02
C ILE A 61 35.52 18.70 9.86
N ASP A 62 36.81 18.58 9.55
CA ASP A 62 37.70 19.72 9.35
C ASP A 62 37.35 20.53 8.10
N ALA A 63 37.04 19.86 6.99
CA ALA A 63 36.66 20.51 5.74
C ALA A 63 35.35 21.31 5.83
N LEU A 64 34.40 20.89 6.68
CA LEU A 64 33.07 21.49 6.79
C LEU A 64 32.94 22.56 7.87
N GLU A 65 34.02 22.84 8.60
CA GLU A 65 34.08 23.92 9.59
C GLU A 65 32.95 23.89 10.64
N PHE A 66 32.51 22.70 11.09
CA PHE A 66 31.52 22.62 12.17
C PHE A 66 32.01 23.32 13.44
N ARG A 67 31.10 23.96 14.19
CA ARG A 67 31.40 24.62 15.46
C ARG A 67 30.47 24.15 16.57
N SER A 68 30.75 24.53 17.82
CA SER A 68 29.86 24.29 18.97
C SER A 68 29.42 25.61 19.59
N VAL A 69 28.11 25.72 19.91
CA VAL A 69 27.62 26.86 20.70
C VAL A 69 28.06 26.79 22.15
N ASP A 70 28.59 25.67 22.63
CA ASP A 70 29.08 25.52 24.01
C ASP A 70 30.24 26.48 24.32
N GLY A 71 30.98 26.90 23.28
CA GLY A 71 32.01 27.94 23.36
C GLY A 71 31.49 29.37 23.25
N PHE A 72 30.18 29.55 23.03
CA PHE A 72 29.55 30.86 22.95
C PHE A 72 29.41 31.46 24.36
N SER A 73 30.48 32.14 24.78
CA SER A 73 30.52 32.83 26.08
C SER A 73 29.87 34.21 25.98
N HIS A 74 29.52 34.79 27.14
CA HIS A 74 29.10 36.19 27.23
C HIS A 74 30.15 37.13 26.60
N GLY A 75 31.44 36.77 26.61
CA GLY A 75 32.50 37.52 25.95
C GLY A 75 32.32 37.60 24.43
N VAL A 76 31.98 36.49 23.78
CA VAL A 76 31.74 36.46 22.32
C VAL A 76 30.51 37.30 21.96
N GLU A 77 29.46 37.29 22.78
CA GLU A 77 28.29 38.16 22.58
C GLU A 77 28.65 39.65 22.68
N MET A 78 29.45 40.03 23.68
CA MET A 78 29.87 41.42 23.88
C MET A 78 30.76 41.89 22.73
N GLU A 79 31.72 41.06 22.28
CA GLU A 79 32.55 41.36 21.11
C GLU A 79 31.72 41.57 19.84
N LEU A 80 30.69 40.75 19.61
CA LEU A 80 29.77 40.92 18.49
C LEU A 80 29.05 42.27 18.56
N ARG A 81 28.53 42.64 19.73
CA ARG A 81 27.81 43.91 19.97
C ARG A 81 28.72 45.14 19.86
N GLU A 82 30.00 45.01 20.20
CA GLU A 82 31.00 46.07 20.04
C GLU A 82 31.42 46.23 18.57
N ARG A 83 31.50 45.12 17.83
CA ARG A 83 32.05 45.10 16.47
C ARG A 83 31.02 45.44 15.38
N PHE A 84 29.76 45.08 15.59
CA PHE A 84 28.71 45.20 14.58
C PHE A 84 27.51 46.01 15.09
N PRO A 85 26.87 46.82 14.23
CA PRO A 85 25.60 47.45 14.55
C PRO A 85 24.57 46.44 15.03
N VAL A 86 23.78 46.82 16.04
CA VAL A 86 22.73 45.95 16.60
C VAL A 86 21.72 45.52 15.53
N ASP A 87 21.42 46.40 14.57
CA ASP A 87 20.51 46.09 13.48
C ASP A 87 21.06 45.02 12.54
N ASP A 88 22.37 44.98 12.31
CA ASP A 88 23.03 43.94 11.51
C ASP A 88 23.04 42.60 12.27
N LEU A 89 23.26 42.64 13.59
CA LEU A 89 23.16 41.45 14.44
C LEU A 89 21.73 40.91 14.53
N VAL A 90 20.72 41.78 14.50
CA VAL A 90 19.31 41.38 14.42
C VAL A 90 18.97 40.86 13.01
N ALA A 91 19.47 41.51 11.96
CA ALA A 91 19.29 41.07 10.58
C ALA A 91 19.94 39.71 10.32
N SER A 92 21.09 39.44 10.95
CA SER A 92 21.78 38.13 10.92
C SER A 92 21.06 37.02 11.70
N GLY A 93 20.02 37.36 12.49
CA GLY A 93 19.36 36.41 13.38
C GLY A 93 20.23 35.96 14.58
N VAL A 94 21.41 36.56 14.79
CA VAL A 94 22.23 36.33 15.99
C VAL A 94 21.55 36.91 17.23
N LEU A 95 20.86 38.05 17.10
CA LEU A 95 20.08 38.67 18.18
C LEU A 95 18.56 38.73 17.85
N ASP A 96 17.73 38.50 18.86
CA ASP A 96 16.28 38.71 18.83
C ASP A 96 15.90 40.05 19.49
N ARG A 97 14.96 40.81 18.90
CA ARG A 97 14.30 41.94 19.57
C ARG A 97 13.12 41.46 20.42
N ARG A 98 12.98 41.94 21.65
CA ARG A 98 11.77 41.79 22.48
C ARG A 98 10.96 43.09 22.47
N SER A 99 9.63 43.00 22.44
CA SER A 99 8.83 44.13 22.91
C SER A 99 8.72 44.10 24.42
N VAL A 100 8.78 45.29 25.01
CA VAL A 100 8.41 45.50 26.40
C VAL A 100 6.89 45.61 26.44
N ALA A 101 6.23 44.84 27.31
CA ALA A 101 4.81 45.04 27.59
C ALA A 101 4.65 46.44 28.21
N GLY A 102 4.06 47.39 27.47
CA GLY A 102 3.79 48.74 27.99
C GLY A 102 4.28 49.93 27.16
N GLY A 103 4.61 49.79 25.87
CA GLY A 103 4.65 50.93 24.94
C GLY A 103 5.80 51.94 25.11
N ALA A 104 6.91 51.59 25.76
CA ALA A 104 8.12 52.42 25.75
C ALA A 104 9.09 52.01 24.61
N GLU A 105 9.61 53.00 23.88
CA GLU A 105 10.40 52.91 22.62
C GLU A 105 11.84 52.38 22.75
N THR A 106 12.15 51.46 23.67
CA THR A 106 13.46 50.78 23.66
C THR A 106 13.27 49.26 23.64
N ALA A 107 13.41 48.67 22.45
CA ALA A 107 13.38 47.22 22.28
C ALA A 107 14.70 46.62 22.80
N GLU A 108 14.66 45.92 23.94
CA GLU A 108 15.79 45.13 24.41
C GLU A 108 16.13 44.02 23.39
N THR A 109 17.42 43.82 23.11
CA THR A 109 17.93 42.75 22.25
C THR A 109 18.63 41.68 23.07
N ARG A 110 18.39 40.41 22.77
CA ARG A 110 19.03 39.26 23.43
C ARG A 110 19.58 38.27 22.41
N LEU A 111 20.54 37.44 22.80
CA LEU A 111 21.00 36.34 21.97
C LEU A 111 19.83 35.48 21.50
N SER A 112 19.81 35.14 20.21
CA SER A 112 18.78 34.29 19.64
C SER A 112 18.76 32.94 20.34
N GLY A 113 17.56 32.45 20.65
CA GLY A 113 17.37 31.12 21.24
C GLY A 113 17.91 29.97 20.36
N SER A 114 18.20 30.26 19.10
CA SER A 114 18.82 29.33 18.15
C SER A 114 20.33 29.14 18.33
N LEU A 115 21.02 30.14 18.89
CA LEU A 115 22.45 30.11 19.23
C LEU A 115 22.69 29.95 20.74
N ALA A 116 21.64 30.01 21.56
CA ALA A 116 21.70 29.72 22.99
C ALA A 116 21.68 28.20 23.29
N GLY A 117 22.40 27.79 24.33
CA GLY A 117 22.38 26.42 24.87
C GLY A 117 23.55 25.56 24.38
N HIS A 118 23.30 24.26 24.15
CA HIS A 118 24.32 23.28 23.75
C HIS A 118 24.03 22.70 22.36
N GLY A 119 25.03 22.57 21.50
CA GLY A 119 24.85 21.92 20.18
C GLY A 119 25.84 22.32 19.08
N ILE A 120 25.71 21.63 17.95
CA ILE A 120 26.58 21.80 16.78
C ILE A 120 26.01 22.88 15.86
N VAL A 121 26.86 23.81 15.45
CA VAL A 121 26.59 24.85 14.44
C VAL A 121 27.15 24.41 13.10
N ILE A 122 26.31 24.53 12.07
CA ILE A 122 26.56 24.15 10.69
C ILE A 122 26.64 25.44 9.87
N PRO A 123 27.82 25.79 9.33
CA PRO A 123 27.94 26.92 8.40
C PRO A 123 27.42 26.56 7.01
N TYR A 124 26.82 27.55 6.35
CA TYR A 124 26.34 27.47 4.96
C TYR A 124 27.18 28.42 4.14
N PHE A 125 27.68 27.93 3.00
CA PHE A 125 28.54 28.68 2.11
C PHE A 125 27.90 28.82 0.74
N ASP A 126 28.14 29.94 0.09
CA ASP A 126 27.85 30.12 -1.34
C ASP A 126 28.97 29.56 -2.23
N ASP A 127 28.81 29.69 -3.55
CA ASP A 127 29.76 29.20 -4.56
C ASP A 127 31.10 29.97 -4.53
N ALA A 128 31.12 31.18 -3.98
CA ALA A 128 32.34 31.95 -3.75
C ALA A 128 33.08 31.51 -2.47
N GLY A 129 32.44 30.68 -1.65
CA GLY A 129 32.97 30.17 -0.40
C GLY A 129 32.76 31.11 0.79
N GLU A 130 31.89 32.11 0.66
CA GLU A 130 31.52 33.03 1.73
C GLU A 130 30.42 32.43 2.60
N CYS A 131 30.53 32.60 3.92
CA CYS A 131 29.55 32.06 4.87
C CYS A 131 28.27 32.93 4.87
N ILE A 132 27.22 32.46 4.22
CA ILE A 132 25.96 33.20 4.04
C ILE A 132 24.97 33.02 5.20
N THR A 133 25.07 31.94 5.97
CA THR A 133 24.28 31.73 7.17
C THR A 133 24.88 30.63 8.05
N VAL A 134 24.40 30.52 9.29
CA VAL A 134 24.74 29.44 10.22
C VAL A 134 23.48 28.85 10.81
N ARG A 135 23.48 27.53 11.04
CA ARG A 135 22.34 26.86 11.66
C ARG A 135 22.76 25.87 12.72
N ARG A 136 22.08 25.87 13.86
CA ARG A 136 22.25 24.83 14.87
C ARG A 136 21.52 23.54 14.44
N HIS A 137 22.17 22.38 14.56
CA HIS A 137 21.55 21.10 14.19
C HIS A 137 20.16 20.93 14.86
N LYS A 138 19.15 20.55 14.06
CA LYS A 138 17.73 20.43 14.45
C LYS A 138 17.02 21.70 14.94
N HIS A 139 17.68 22.86 14.96
CA HIS A 139 17.10 24.14 15.38
C HIS A 139 17.41 25.24 14.34
N GLY A 140 16.39 25.77 13.66
CA GLY A 140 16.58 26.94 12.80
C GLY A 140 16.91 28.19 13.62
N LEU A 141 17.51 29.21 12.97
CA LEU A 141 17.54 30.57 13.53
C LEU A 141 16.09 31.01 13.85
N SER A 142 15.89 31.77 14.93
CA SER A 142 14.55 32.16 15.41
C SER A 142 13.71 32.76 14.28
N LYS A 143 12.45 32.33 14.16
CA LYS A 143 11.46 33.08 13.38
C LYS A 143 11.36 34.46 14.05
N LEU A 144 11.87 35.51 13.40
CA LEU A 144 11.65 36.89 13.82
C LEU A 144 10.13 37.14 13.89
N ARG A 145 9.56 37.08 15.10
CA ARG A 145 8.19 37.48 15.38
C ARG A 145 8.22 38.89 15.95
N ARG A 146 7.65 39.86 15.24
CA ARG A 146 7.23 41.10 15.89
C ARG A 146 5.94 40.85 16.67
N PRO A 147 5.71 41.54 17.80
CA PRO A 147 4.43 41.50 18.48
C PRO A 147 3.40 42.29 17.65
N GLY A 148 2.35 41.62 17.20
CA GLY A 148 1.19 42.22 16.53
C GLY A 148 1.08 42.03 15.01
N GLU A 149 1.99 41.28 14.37
CA GLU A 149 1.88 40.94 12.94
C GLU A 149 1.20 39.58 12.75
N ASP A 150 0.06 39.57 12.04
CA ASP A 150 -0.59 38.37 11.50
C ASP A 150 0.23 37.82 10.30
N GLU A 151 0.03 36.54 9.98
CA GLU A 151 0.92 35.64 9.20
C GLU A 151 1.34 36.04 7.76
N GLU A 152 1.10 37.25 7.23
CA GLU A 152 1.00 37.42 5.76
C GLU A 152 2.01 38.31 5.01
N ASP A 153 2.94 39.05 5.62
CA ASP A 153 3.86 39.90 4.83
C ASP A 153 5.23 39.26 4.54
N GLU A 154 5.22 38.09 3.89
CA GLU A 154 6.43 37.36 3.45
C GLU A 154 7.20 38.10 2.35
N GLU A 155 6.52 38.87 1.49
CA GLU A 155 7.18 39.77 0.53
C GLU A 155 8.02 40.83 1.25
N ALA A 156 7.60 41.30 2.43
CA ALA A 156 8.39 42.21 3.24
C ALA A 156 9.63 41.53 3.86
N MET A 157 9.54 40.24 4.21
CA MET A 157 10.71 39.47 4.68
C MET A 157 11.70 39.19 3.55
N GLU A 158 11.23 38.87 2.35
CA GLU A 158 12.06 38.59 1.17
C GLU A 158 12.71 39.87 0.61
N ARG A 159 11.96 40.99 0.54
CA ARG A 159 12.51 42.33 0.23
C ARG A 159 13.56 42.77 1.26
N ALA A 160 13.43 42.33 2.51
CA ALA A 160 14.40 42.58 3.58
C ALA A 160 15.56 41.57 3.63
N GLY A 161 15.65 40.61 2.69
CA GLY A 161 16.71 39.61 2.60
C GLY A 161 16.66 38.51 3.68
N ARG A 162 15.49 38.26 4.28
CA ARG A 162 15.31 37.39 5.46
C ARG A 162 14.63 36.07 5.07
N ASN A 163 15.38 35.16 4.44
CA ASN A 163 14.87 33.80 4.16
C ASN A 163 15.40 32.82 5.23
N PRO A 164 14.56 32.24 6.11
CA PRO A 164 15.06 31.45 7.24
C PRO A 164 15.46 30.01 6.87
N VAL A 165 15.25 29.58 5.63
CA VAL A 165 15.49 28.20 5.19
C VAL A 165 16.37 28.20 3.96
N GLU A 166 17.63 27.81 4.10
CA GLU A 166 18.61 27.76 2.99
C GLU A 166 18.90 26.34 2.50
N LEU A 167 19.26 26.22 1.22
CA LEU A 167 19.79 24.96 0.67
C LEU A 167 21.18 24.71 1.26
N TYR A 168 21.45 23.47 1.68
CA TYR A 168 22.75 23.11 2.21
C TYR A 168 23.52 22.27 1.19
N VAL A 169 24.71 22.74 0.82
CA VAL A 169 25.65 22.05 -0.07
C VAL A 169 26.92 21.73 0.73
N PRO A 170 27.19 20.45 1.06
CA PRO A 170 28.45 20.06 1.68
C PRO A 170 29.63 20.40 0.76
N ARG A 171 30.61 21.16 1.26
CA ARG A 171 31.84 21.52 0.53
C ARG A 171 32.86 20.37 0.49
N LEU A 172 32.43 19.20 0.03
CA LEU A 172 33.30 18.03 -0.16
C LEU A 172 33.54 17.81 -1.66
N ASP A 173 34.74 17.36 -2.01
CA ASP A 173 35.07 17.03 -3.40
C ASP A 173 34.38 15.73 -3.81
N VAL A 174 33.47 15.83 -4.78
CA VAL A 174 32.75 14.69 -5.35
C VAL A 174 33.00 14.66 -6.85
N ARG A 175 33.62 13.56 -7.30
CA ARG A 175 34.10 13.39 -8.67
C ARG A 175 32.99 13.04 -9.67
N ASP A 176 32.00 12.27 -9.24
CA ASP A 176 30.87 11.85 -10.07
C ASP A 176 29.67 12.76 -9.79
N ARG A 177 29.26 13.51 -10.80
CA ARG A 177 28.15 14.49 -10.74
C ARG A 177 27.03 14.15 -11.72
N ASP A 178 26.95 12.90 -12.19
CA ASP A 178 25.90 12.47 -13.13
C ASP A 178 24.49 12.46 -12.49
N THR A 179 24.42 12.34 -11.16
CA THR A 179 23.16 12.32 -10.42
C THR A 179 23.32 13.05 -9.09
N LEU A 180 22.42 13.98 -8.82
CA LEU A 180 22.35 14.69 -7.56
C LEU A 180 21.42 13.97 -6.59
N TYR A 181 21.86 13.75 -5.37
CA TYR A 181 21.06 13.19 -4.29
C TYR A 181 20.52 14.32 -3.42
N VAL A 182 19.27 14.20 -2.98
CA VAL A 182 18.62 15.20 -2.13
C VAL A 182 18.22 14.55 -0.82
N ALA A 183 18.84 14.99 0.27
CA ALA A 183 18.53 14.56 1.62
C ALA A 183 17.67 15.59 2.36
N GLU A 184 16.94 15.15 3.38
CA GLU A 184 16.09 16.03 4.19
C GLU A 184 16.85 16.88 5.23
N GLY A 185 18.12 16.53 5.51
CA GLY A 185 18.92 17.17 6.54
C GLY A 185 20.41 17.15 6.25
N GLU A 186 21.13 18.08 6.86
CA GLU A 186 22.52 18.43 6.57
C GLU A 186 23.45 17.25 6.80
N PHE A 187 23.38 16.60 7.96
CA PHE A 187 24.25 15.47 8.28
C PHE A 187 24.08 14.28 7.33
N LYS A 188 22.88 14.07 6.77
CA LYS A 188 22.61 13.04 5.77
C LYS A 188 23.30 13.36 4.46
N ALA A 189 23.23 14.64 4.05
CA ALA A 189 23.94 15.10 2.86
C ALA A 189 25.47 14.97 3.03
N VAL A 190 26.00 15.30 4.21
CA VAL A 190 27.42 15.14 4.53
C VAL A 190 27.84 13.67 4.48
N ALA A 191 27.09 12.76 5.12
CA ALA A 191 27.38 11.34 5.10
C ALA A 191 27.44 10.78 3.67
N ASN A 192 26.47 11.16 2.82
CA ASN A 192 26.47 10.76 1.42
C ASN A 192 27.62 11.38 0.61
N ALA A 193 27.88 12.67 0.77
CA ALA A 193 28.96 13.36 0.09
C ALA A 193 30.33 12.78 0.48
N GLN A 194 30.54 12.41 1.74
CA GLN A 194 31.73 11.71 2.20
C GLN A 194 31.90 10.33 1.53
N MET A 195 30.80 9.64 1.21
CA MET A 195 30.82 8.39 0.43
C MET A 195 31.00 8.61 -1.08
N GLY A 196 31.11 9.86 -1.53
CA GLY A 196 31.29 10.23 -2.93
C GLY A 196 29.99 10.31 -3.73
N PHE A 197 28.84 10.48 -3.09
CA PHE A 197 27.57 10.79 -3.77
C PHE A 197 27.33 12.30 -3.78
N TRP A 198 27.13 12.90 -4.96
CA TRP A 198 26.92 14.35 -5.05
C TRP A 198 25.58 14.72 -4.43
N THR A 199 25.59 15.33 -3.23
CA THR A 199 24.38 15.41 -2.39
C THR A 199 24.17 16.80 -1.82
N ILE A 200 22.94 17.27 -1.84
CA ILE A 200 22.48 18.47 -1.11
C ILE A 200 21.47 18.10 -0.02
N ALA A 201 21.24 19.02 0.92
CA ALA A 201 20.11 18.93 1.83
C ALA A 201 19.10 20.07 1.64
N VAL A 202 17.82 19.70 1.80
CA VAL A 202 16.65 20.59 1.80
C VAL A 202 16.04 20.65 3.20
N PRO A 203 16.72 21.30 4.16
CA PRO A 203 16.17 21.41 5.50
C PRO A 203 14.81 22.08 5.48
N GLY A 204 13.79 21.47 6.09
CA GLY A 204 12.41 21.97 5.96
C GLY A 204 11.76 21.54 4.65
N VAL A 205 11.84 20.24 4.36
CA VAL A 205 11.28 19.54 3.19
C VAL A 205 9.90 20.06 2.74
N SER A 206 8.96 20.31 3.66
CA SER A 206 7.62 20.80 3.31
C SER A 206 7.63 22.17 2.62
N SER A 207 8.60 23.03 2.97
CA SER A 207 8.79 24.35 2.36
C SER A 207 9.39 24.22 0.96
N PHE A 208 10.39 23.35 0.78
CA PHE A 208 11.00 23.07 -0.52
C PHE A 208 10.08 22.30 -1.47
N ALA A 209 9.13 21.51 -0.95
CA ALA A 209 8.05 20.93 -1.75
C ALA A 209 6.92 21.93 -2.08
N GLY A 210 6.94 23.11 -1.45
CA GLY A 210 5.91 24.14 -1.56
C GLY A 210 6.50 25.45 -2.06
N LYS A 211 6.52 26.45 -1.19
CA LYS A 211 6.86 27.84 -1.53
C LYS A 211 8.28 28.03 -2.08
N HIS A 212 9.26 27.25 -1.64
CA HIS A 212 10.65 27.37 -2.13
C HIS A 212 10.99 26.40 -3.26
N PHE A 213 9.98 25.73 -3.86
CA PHE A 213 10.22 24.75 -4.92
C PHE A 213 10.85 25.38 -6.17
N ALA A 214 10.40 26.57 -6.58
CA ALA A 214 10.96 27.28 -7.75
C ALA A 214 12.46 27.56 -7.56
N ARG A 215 12.86 28.07 -6.39
CA ARG A 215 14.26 28.31 -6.05
C ARG A 215 15.13 27.05 -6.10
N LEU A 216 14.59 25.91 -5.66
CA LEU A 216 15.29 24.62 -5.80
C LEU A 216 15.49 24.28 -7.27
N VAL A 217 14.46 24.42 -8.12
CA VAL A 217 14.56 24.14 -9.57
C VAL A 217 15.59 25.04 -10.24
N ASP A 218 15.60 26.34 -9.93
CA ASP A 218 16.55 27.30 -10.50
C ASP A 218 17.98 26.92 -10.11
N TRP A 219 18.23 26.65 -8.83
CA TRP A 219 19.54 26.20 -8.35
C TRP A 219 20.01 24.93 -9.07
N LEU A 220 19.13 23.93 -9.23
CA LEU A 220 19.46 22.67 -9.92
C LEU A 220 19.84 22.90 -11.38
N LYS A 221 19.12 23.78 -12.08
CA LYS A 221 19.40 24.12 -13.50
C LYS A 221 20.70 24.90 -13.64
N ASP A 222 20.94 25.88 -12.78
CA ASP A 222 22.17 26.68 -12.77
C ASP A 222 23.41 25.80 -12.53
N HIS A 223 23.23 24.67 -11.83
CA HIS A 223 24.28 23.68 -11.56
C HIS A 223 24.32 22.54 -12.59
N GLY A 224 23.57 22.63 -13.69
CA GLY A 224 23.58 21.64 -14.77
C GLY A 224 23.07 20.26 -14.36
N VAL A 225 22.23 20.18 -13.32
CA VAL A 225 21.68 18.90 -12.84
C VAL A 225 20.61 18.42 -13.82
N GLU A 226 20.73 17.18 -14.30
CA GLU A 226 19.69 16.53 -15.12
C GLU A 226 18.94 15.42 -14.37
N ARG A 227 19.62 14.71 -13.47
CA ARG A 227 19.07 13.59 -12.70
C ARG A 227 19.13 13.86 -11.21
N VAL A 228 18.04 13.54 -10.51
CA VAL A 228 17.90 13.77 -9.07
C VAL A 228 17.34 12.53 -8.37
N ARG A 229 17.92 12.15 -7.22
CA ARG A 229 17.42 11.04 -6.38
C ARG A 229 17.07 11.53 -4.97
N MET A 230 15.82 11.35 -4.57
CA MET A 230 15.38 11.65 -3.20
C MET A 230 15.84 10.52 -2.26
N VAL A 231 16.56 10.87 -1.20
CA VAL A 231 17.12 9.93 -0.21
C VAL A 231 16.71 10.34 1.20
N PHE A 232 15.42 10.21 1.50
CA PHE A 232 14.85 10.63 2.78
C PHE A 232 14.84 9.48 3.79
N ASP A 233 14.59 9.84 5.05
CA ASP A 233 14.57 8.89 6.15
C ASP A 233 13.48 7.84 5.95
N THR A 234 13.77 6.61 6.38
CA THR A 234 12.76 5.56 6.45
C THR A 234 12.54 5.17 7.90
N GLU A 235 11.31 5.36 8.40
CA GLU A 235 10.96 5.11 9.80
C GLU A 235 9.60 4.42 9.89
N ASP A 236 9.51 3.36 10.70
CA ASP A 236 8.26 2.72 11.05
C ASP A 236 7.52 3.53 12.12
N LYS A 237 6.55 4.32 11.66
CA LYS A 237 5.65 5.11 12.53
C LYS A 237 4.33 4.40 12.81
N ALA A 238 4.14 3.18 12.31
CA ALA A 238 2.88 2.45 12.37
C ALA A 238 2.84 1.39 13.47
N THR A 239 4.00 0.85 13.87
CA THR A 239 4.09 -0.19 14.90
C THR A 239 4.02 0.42 16.33
N PRO A 240 3.01 0.08 17.15
CA PRO A 240 2.95 0.51 18.54
C PRO A 240 4.16 0.01 19.33
N GLY A 241 4.73 0.86 20.19
CA GLY A 241 5.89 0.53 21.04
C GLY A 241 7.24 1.03 20.52
N LEU A 242 7.32 1.46 19.25
CA LEU A 242 8.50 2.17 18.73
C LEU A 242 8.46 3.66 19.11
N SER A 243 9.63 4.27 19.33
CA SER A 243 9.72 5.70 19.69
C SER A 243 9.17 6.65 18.63
N GLY A 244 9.13 6.22 17.37
CA GLY A 244 8.59 6.99 16.24
C GLY A 244 7.08 6.86 16.04
N TYR A 245 6.40 5.98 16.79
CA TYR A 245 5.00 5.65 16.60
C TYR A 245 4.09 6.90 16.59
N LYS A 246 3.20 6.97 15.61
CA LYS A 246 2.15 7.99 15.53
C LYS A 246 0.79 7.31 15.67
N GLU A 247 0.03 7.74 16.68
CA GLU A 247 -1.36 7.32 16.85
C GLU A 247 -2.23 7.81 15.68
N ASP A 248 -1.97 9.04 15.22
CA ASP A 248 -2.57 9.60 14.01
C ASP A 248 -1.99 8.92 12.75
N VAL A 249 -2.82 8.07 12.13
CA VAL A 249 -2.48 7.28 10.94
C VAL A 249 -2.05 8.17 9.77
N PHE A 250 -2.58 9.39 9.66
CA PHE A 250 -2.30 10.30 8.54
C PHE A 250 -0.95 11.00 8.64
N ARG A 251 -0.29 10.93 9.81
CA ARG A 251 1.07 11.47 10.05
C ARG A 251 2.16 10.40 9.97
N ARG A 252 1.79 9.14 9.74
CA ARG A 252 2.75 8.01 9.68
C ARG A 252 3.63 8.03 8.43
N TYR A 253 3.16 8.62 7.34
CA TYR A 253 3.79 8.51 6.01
C TYR A 253 4.15 9.86 5.37
N ASP A 254 4.35 10.90 6.19
CA ASP A 254 4.67 12.25 5.69
C ASP A 254 6.00 12.29 4.92
N THR A 255 7.04 11.62 5.43
CA THR A 255 8.36 11.60 4.78
C THR A 255 8.27 11.02 3.36
N GLN A 256 7.57 9.89 3.20
CA GLN A 256 7.34 9.24 1.92
C GLN A 256 6.49 10.11 0.98
N PHE A 257 5.48 10.79 1.51
CA PHE A 257 4.66 11.71 0.71
C PHE A 257 5.48 12.90 0.19
N TYR A 258 6.34 13.49 1.02
CA TYR A 258 7.15 14.61 0.58
C TYR A 258 8.26 14.21 -0.40
N ALA A 259 8.88 13.04 -0.21
CA ALA A 259 9.81 12.48 -1.20
C ALA A 259 9.12 12.32 -2.56
N TRP A 260 7.92 11.74 -2.57
CA TRP A 260 7.10 11.63 -3.78
C TRP A 260 6.74 13.00 -4.37
N ARG A 261 6.28 13.93 -3.54
CA ARG A 261 5.82 15.25 -4.00
C ARG A 261 6.94 16.02 -4.66
N MET A 262 8.12 16.06 -4.04
CA MET A 262 9.29 16.73 -4.62
C MET A 262 9.73 16.07 -5.91
N ALA A 263 9.90 14.75 -5.93
CA ALA A 263 10.31 14.04 -7.14
C ALA A 263 9.30 14.26 -8.28
N TRP A 264 7.99 14.17 -8.01
CA TRP A 264 6.95 14.42 -9.01
C TRP A 264 6.97 15.86 -9.56
N GLN A 265 7.21 16.86 -8.71
CA GLN A 265 7.32 18.24 -9.17
C GLN A 265 8.60 18.47 -9.98
N LEU A 266 9.72 17.85 -9.60
CA LEU A 266 11.01 17.94 -10.33
C LEU A 266 10.92 17.29 -11.72
N ASP A 267 10.30 16.11 -11.83
CA ASP A 267 10.00 15.46 -13.11
C ASP A 267 9.24 16.40 -14.06
N ARG A 268 8.22 17.10 -13.53
CA ARG A 268 7.44 18.07 -14.32
C ARG A 268 8.22 19.33 -14.67
N ALA A 269 9.27 19.65 -13.92
CA ALA A 269 10.19 20.74 -14.22
C ALA A 269 11.28 20.35 -15.24
N GLY A 270 11.28 19.09 -15.72
CA GLY A 270 12.22 18.57 -16.71
C GLY A 270 13.46 17.89 -16.13
N LEU A 271 13.49 17.63 -14.82
CA LEU A 271 14.59 16.97 -14.12
C LEU A 271 14.21 15.51 -13.85
N HIS A 272 14.96 14.54 -14.36
CA HIS A 272 14.65 13.12 -14.16
C HIS A 272 14.81 12.75 -12.67
N ALA A 273 13.69 12.61 -11.97
CA ALA A 273 13.65 12.47 -10.53
C ALA A 273 13.18 11.07 -10.10
N GLU A 274 13.89 10.48 -9.16
CA GLU A 274 13.57 9.17 -8.59
C GLU A 274 13.59 9.21 -7.06
N ILE A 275 13.07 8.17 -6.42
CA ILE A 275 12.97 8.06 -4.97
C ILE A 275 13.63 6.75 -4.54
N ALA A 276 14.66 6.85 -3.70
CA ALA A 276 15.29 5.71 -3.07
C ALA A 276 14.72 5.52 -1.65
N THR A 277 14.45 4.27 -1.26
CA THR A 277 13.91 3.93 0.07
C THR A 277 14.93 3.13 0.87
N LEU A 278 15.35 3.67 2.01
CA LEU A 278 16.33 3.01 2.87
C LEU A 278 15.71 1.74 3.52
N PRO A 279 16.38 0.58 3.53
CA PRO A 279 15.81 -0.64 4.08
C PRO A 279 15.68 -0.58 5.60
N LEU A 280 14.48 -0.75 6.14
CA LEU A 280 14.24 -0.78 7.60
C LEU A 280 15.01 -1.91 8.30
N GLU A 281 15.42 -2.94 7.56
CA GLU A 281 16.22 -4.06 8.03
C GLU A 281 17.65 -3.65 8.42
N TRP A 282 18.11 -2.46 8.03
CA TRP A 282 19.40 -1.93 8.45
C TRP A 282 19.44 -1.49 9.92
N ASP A 283 18.27 -1.17 10.51
CA ASP A 283 18.10 -0.97 11.96
C ASP A 283 16.87 -1.77 12.44
N PRO A 284 17.01 -3.09 12.67
CA PRO A 284 15.88 -3.94 12.99
C PRO A 284 15.24 -3.65 14.36
N GLU A 285 16.01 -3.07 15.29
CA GLU A 285 15.54 -2.78 16.65
C GLU A 285 14.70 -1.50 16.69
N ARG A 286 15.20 -0.40 16.11
CA ARG A 286 14.48 0.88 16.13
C ARG A 286 13.55 1.05 14.95
N ARG A 287 13.79 0.30 13.86
CA ARG A 287 13.09 0.42 12.57
C ARG A 287 13.06 1.88 12.10
N LYS A 288 14.22 2.53 12.20
CA LYS A 288 14.47 3.90 11.77
C LYS A 288 15.85 3.98 11.14
N VAL A 289 15.89 4.36 9.88
CA VAL A 289 17.13 4.43 9.11
C VAL A 289 17.24 5.80 8.49
N ASP A 290 18.29 6.50 8.90
CA ASP A 290 18.81 7.71 8.26
C ASP A 290 20.21 7.41 7.71
N VAL A 291 20.63 8.17 6.68
CA VAL A 291 21.90 7.92 5.97
C VAL A 291 23.08 7.99 6.92
N ASP A 292 23.15 9.05 7.75
CA ASP A 292 24.26 9.31 8.65
C ASP A 292 24.35 8.29 9.79
N GLY A 293 23.22 7.87 10.37
CA GLY A 293 23.19 6.79 11.36
C GLY A 293 23.58 5.44 10.76
N ALA A 294 23.17 5.14 9.52
CA ALA A 294 23.57 3.91 8.83
C ALA A 294 25.07 3.87 8.53
N VAL A 295 25.67 5.00 8.12
CA VAL A 295 27.13 5.12 7.95
C VAL A 295 27.85 4.95 9.30
N GLY A 296 27.37 5.62 10.36
CA GLY A 296 27.89 5.44 11.72
C GLY A 296 27.77 4.01 12.24
N GLY A 297 26.73 3.28 11.81
CA GLY A 297 26.52 1.85 12.07
C GLY A 297 27.34 0.89 11.20
N GLY A 298 28.20 1.42 10.31
CA GLY A 298 29.13 0.61 9.50
C GLY A 298 28.63 0.18 8.11
N LYS A 299 27.52 0.76 7.61
CA LYS A 299 27.06 0.50 6.24
C LYS A 299 28.03 1.06 5.20
N ARG A 300 28.30 0.27 4.16
CA ARG A 300 29.28 0.62 3.12
C ARG A 300 28.62 1.33 1.94
N ARG A 301 29.39 2.16 1.23
CA ARG A 301 28.99 2.81 -0.04
C ARG A 301 28.31 1.85 -1.02
N SER A 302 28.82 0.62 -1.17
CA SER A 302 28.23 -0.37 -2.09
C SER A 302 26.78 -0.73 -1.73
N GLU A 303 26.47 -0.85 -0.43
CA GLU A 303 25.10 -1.16 0.03
C GLU A 303 24.16 0.03 -0.25
N PHE A 304 24.65 1.27 -0.14
CA PHE A 304 23.87 2.46 -0.54
C PHE A 304 23.68 2.54 -2.06
N ALA A 305 24.70 2.21 -2.84
CA ALA A 305 24.60 2.17 -4.30
C ALA A 305 23.51 1.19 -4.76
N ASP A 306 23.45 -0.01 -4.19
CA ASP A 306 22.40 -0.99 -4.48
C ASP A 306 20.99 -0.43 -4.20
N VAL A 307 20.83 0.32 -3.10
CA VAL A 307 19.56 0.97 -2.75
C VAL A 307 19.22 2.11 -3.72
N TYR A 308 20.21 2.89 -4.13
CA TYR A 308 20.03 4.04 -5.01
C TYR A 308 19.76 3.62 -6.45
N ASP A 309 20.35 2.53 -6.91
CA ASP A 309 20.11 1.97 -8.23
C ASP A 309 18.73 1.27 -8.33
N ALA A 310 18.14 0.91 -7.19
CA ALA A 310 16.76 0.45 -7.08
C ALA A 310 15.74 1.59 -6.87
N ALA A 311 16.14 2.86 -7.04
CA ALA A 311 15.24 4.00 -6.93
C ALA A 311 14.10 3.92 -7.95
N LEU A 312 12.94 4.43 -7.58
CA LEU A 312 11.72 4.35 -8.38
C LEU A 312 11.29 5.73 -8.86
N SER A 313 10.75 5.81 -10.08
CA SER A 313 10.07 7.02 -10.53
C SER A 313 8.85 7.34 -9.63
N PRO A 314 8.39 8.61 -9.57
CA PRO A 314 7.19 8.98 -8.81
C PRO A 314 5.95 8.17 -9.20
N ARG A 315 5.87 7.70 -10.45
CA ARG A 315 4.77 6.87 -10.95
C ARG A 315 4.85 5.44 -10.42
N GLU A 316 6.04 4.88 -10.32
CA GLU A 316 6.28 3.51 -9.86
C GLU A 316 6.29 3.40 -8.34
N TYR A 317 6.59 4.50 -7.64
CA TYR A 317 6.73 4.52 -6.19
C TYR A 317 5.51 3.94 -5.45
N LEU A 318 4.29 4.39 -5.76
CA LEU A 318 3.10 3.88 -5.07
C LEU A 318 2.80 2.39 -5.38
N ARG A 319 3.26 1.89 -6.53
CA ARG A 319 3.08 0.50 -6.96
C ARG A 319 4.10 -0.45 -6.33
N HIS A 320 5.36 -0.02 -6.29
CA HIS A 320 6.51 -0.90 -6.09
C HIS A 320 7.38 -0.52 -4.91
N ALA A 321 7.09 0.58 -4.20
CA ALA A 321 7.92 1.01 -3.08
C ALA A 321 8.15 -0.13 -2.06
N PRO A 322 9.42 -0.45 -1.75
CA PRO A 322 9.76 -1.49 -0.79
C PRO A 322 9.19 -1.20 0.60
N GLY A 323 8.79 -2.24 1.33
CA GLY A 323 8.34 -2.10 2.72
C GLY A 323 7.01 -1.35 2.92
N VAL A 324 6.32 -0.93 1.85
CA VAL A 324 5.07 -0.19 1.94
C VAL A 324 3.91 -1.13 2.28
N THR A 325 3.39 -0.99 3.50
CA THR A 325 2.23 -1.72 4.01
C THR A 325 0.94 -1.36 3.25
N ASP A 326 -0.11 -2.17 3.39
CA ASP A 326 -1.43 -1.85 2.85
C ASP A 326 -1.95 -0.49 3.37
N GLU A 327 -1.69 -0.16 4.63
CA GLU A 327 -2.01 1.15 5.21
C GLU A 327 -1.21 2.28 4.54
N ALA A 328 0.10 2.09 4.37
CA ALA A 328 0.97 3.08 3.74
C ALA A 328 0.51 3.41 2.32
N ARG A 329 0.15 2.41 1.51
CA ARG A 329 -0.37 2.63 0.13
C ARG A 329 -1.64 3.44 0.16
N VAL A 330 -2.54 3.12 1.08
CA VAL A 330 -3.82 3.80 1.24
C VAL A 330 -3.62 5.26 1.62
N ILE A 331 -2.80 5.55 2.61
CA ILE A 331 -2.54 6.95 3.05
C ILE A 331 -1.76 7.74 2.00
N LEU A 332 -0.78 7.12 1.33
CA LEU A 332 -0.04 7.77 0.25
C LEU A 332 -0.97 8.07 -0.93
N ALA A 333 -1.80 7.12 -1.36
CA ALA A 333 -2.78 7.35 -2.43
C ALA A 333 -3.74 8.50 -2.11
N LEU A 334 -4.19 8.62 -0.85
CA LEU A 334 -4.99 9.74 -0.38
C LEU A 334 -4.26 11.08 -0.53
N LYS A 335 -3.04 11.19 0.03
CA LYS A 335 -2.26 12.43 -0.01
C LYS A 335 -1.86 12.83 -1.43
N ILE A 336 -1.46 11.85 -2.25
CA ILE A 336 -1.13 12.01 -3.67
C ILE A 336 -2.35 12.47 -4.45
N GLY A 337 -3.47 11.75 -4.32
CA GLY A 337 -4.72 12.07 -4.99
C GLY A 337 -5.23 13.46 -4.66
N ALA A 338 -5.21 13.83 -3.37
CA ALA A 338 -5.52 15.18 -2.93
C ALA A 338 -4.61 16.21 -3.62
N LYS A 339 -3.28 15.99 -3.60
CA LYS A 339 -2.33 16.92 -4.20
C LYS A 339 -2.51 17.07 -5.71
N LEU A 340 -2.82 16.00 -6.41
CA LEU A 340 -3.06 16.02 -7.86
C LEU A 340 -4.41 16.65 -8.22
N LEU A 341 -5.36 16.77 -7.31
CA LEU A 341 -6.67 17.39 -7.54
C LEU A 341 -6.77 18.83 -7.03
N GLU A 342 -5.74 19.33 -6.33
CA GLU A 342 -5.60 20.75 -6.03
C GLU A 342 -5.48 21.58 -7.32
N ARG A 343 -5.88 22.85 -7.24
CA ARG A 343 -5.86 23.80 -8.35
C ARG A 343 -4.44 23.89 -8.94
N GLU A 344 -4.27 23.47 -10.18
CA GLU A 344 -3.03 23.74 -10.94
C GLU A 344 -2.97 25.20 -11.41
N ASP A 345 -4.13 25.85 -11.55
CA ASP A 345 -4.29 27.27 -11.83
C ASP A 345 -5.61 27.78 -11.19
N ASP A 346 -5.70 29.10 -10.98
CA ASP A 346 -6.86 29.73 -10.32
C ASP A 346 -8.19 29.59 -11.08
N THR A 347 -8.17 29.10 -12.32
CA THR A 347 -9.35 29.05 -13.19
C THR A 347 -10.08 27.71 -13.16
N LYS A 348 -9.46 26.65 -12.62
CA LYS A 348 -10.04 25.30 -12.60
C LYS A 348 -10.73 24.96 -11.27
N PRO A 349 -11.81 24.14 -11.31
CA PRO A 349 -12.35 23.51 -10.12
C PRO A 349 -11.29 22.62 -9.46
N GLY A 350 -11.18 22.67 -8.14
CA GLY A 350 -10.27 21.82 -7.37
C GLY A 350 -11.03 21.02 -6.30
N TYR A 351 -10.37 20.02 -5.73
CA TYR A 351 -10.88 19.30 -4.58
C TYR A 351 -9.98 19.51 -3.37
N ALA A 352 -10.59 19.70 -2.21
CA ALA A 352 -9.93 19.65 -0.93
C ALA A 352 -10.35 18.36 -0.21
N VAL A 353 -9.36 17.62 0.29
CA VAL A 353 -9.59 16.41 1.06
C VAL A 353 -9.03 16.63 2.45
N SER A 354 -9.89 16.54 3.46
CA SER A 354 -9.49 16.68 4.85
C SER A 354 -9.93 15.47 5.65
N VAL A 355 -9.04 15.03 6.54
CA VAL A 355 -9.29 13.93 7.46
C VAL A 355 -10.40 14.35 8.43
N GLY A 356 -11.49 13.59 8.47
CA GLY A 356 -12.63 13.84 9.34
C GLY A 356 -13.65 14.86 8.81
N ASN A 357 -13.23 15.81 7.98
CA ASN A 357 -14.13 16.81 7.37
C ASN A 357 -14.59 16.43 5.95
N GLY A 358 -14.06 15.35 5.40
CA GLY A 358 -14.49 14.77 4.14
C GLY A 358 -13.84 15.38 2.90
N VAL A 359 -14.56 15.28 1.79
CA VAL A 359 -14.12 15.81 0.50
C VAL A 359 -15.02 16.99 0.14
N MET A 360 -14.39 18.11 -0.23
CA MET A 360 -15.05 19.31 -0.71
C MET A 360 -14.58 19.63 -2.12
N ARG A 361 -15.48 20.14 -2.96
CA ARG A 361 -15.16 20.65 -4.30
C ARG A 361 -15.31 22.17 -4.30
N VAL A 362 -14.34 22.87 -4.85
CA VAL A 362 -14.44 24.30 -5.13
C VAL A 362 -14.79 24.51 -6.59
N THR A 363 -15.84 25.27 -6.84
CA THR A 363 -16.23 25.72 -8.19
C THR A 363 -16.28 27.23 -8.21
N ARG A 364 -15.77 27.85 -9.27
CA ARG A 364 -15.98 29.28 -9.52
C ARG A 364 -17.34 29.49 -10.17
N GLU A 365 -18.20 30.25 -9.50
CA GLU A 365 -19.49 30.66 -10.06
C GLU A 365 -19.50 32.18 -10.26
N LYS A 366 -20.11 32.64 -11.36
CA LYS A 366 -20.41 34.07 -11.55
C LYS A 366 -21.63 34.41 -10.70
N GLN A 367 -21.43 35.26 -9.70
CA GLN A 367 -22.55 35.89 -9.01
C GLN A 367 -22.82 37.28 -9.60
N LYS A 368 -24.10 37.57 -9.82
CA LYS A 368 -24.57 38.93 -10.11
C LYS A 368 -24.88 39.63 -8.79
N ARG A 369 -24.17 40.72 -8.50
CA ARG A 369 -24.50 41.62 -7.38
C ARG A 369 -25.18 42.88 -7.92
N GLY A 370 -26.34 43.21 -7.36
CA GLY A 370 -27.18 44.35 -7.76
C GLY A 370 -28.45 43.95 -8.51
N ALA A 371 -29.40 44.88 -8.61
CA ALA A 371 -30.69 44.68 -9.31
C ALA A 371 -30.73 45.50 -10.62
N GLY A 372 -31.25 44.90 -11.70
CA GLY A 372 -31.44 45.60 -12.98
C GLY A 372 -30.19 45.64 -13.87
N LYS A 373 -30.12 46.64 -14.77
CA LYS A 373 -29.07 46.79 -15.80
C LYS A 373 -27.67 47.14 -15.25
N GLU A 374 -27.55 47.42 -13.96
CA GLU A 374 -26.29 47.80 -13.27
C GLU A 374 -25.64 46.65 -12.48
N ALA A 375 -26.12 45.41 -12.64
CA ALA A 375 -25.55 44.27 -11.94
C ALA A 375 -24.08 44.02 -12.35
N THR A 376 -23.17 44.02 -11.38
CA THR A 376 -21.75 43.68 -11.58
C THR A 376 -21.56 42.18 -11.44
N GLU A 377 -20.77 41.59 -12.35
CA GLU A 377 -20.42 40.17 -12.31
C GLU A 377 -19.13 40.00 -11.51
N GLN A 378 -19.21 39.29 -10.38
CA GLN A 378 -18.05 38.93 -9.58
C GLN A 378 -17.94 37.40 -9.52
N TRP A 379 -16.73 36.90 -9.67
CA TRP A 379 -16.45 35.48 -9.50
C TRP A 379 -16.27 35.18 -8.02
N GLU A 380 -17.04 34.23 -7.50
CA GLU A 380 -16.91 33.76 -6.12
C GLU A 380 -16.65 32.25 -6.09
N ASP A 381 -15.89 31.81 -5.10
CA ASP A 381 -15.61 30.41 -4.85
C ASP A 381 -16.75 29.79 -4.04
N LYS A 382 -17.38 28.76 -4.61
CA LYS A 382 -18.40 27.97 -3.96
C LYS A 382 -17.86 26.61 -3.56
N TRP A 383 -18.02 26.28 -2.29
CA TRP A 383 -17.61 25.01 -1.70
C TRP A 383 -18.79 24.06 -1.60
N THR A 384 -18.68 22.91 -2.23
CA THR A 384 -19.71 21.86 -2.23
C THR A 384 -19.17 20.60 -1.58
N GLN A 385 -19.91 20.02 -0.63
CA GLN A 385 -19.53 18.75 -0.02
C GLN A 385 -19.74 17.58 -0.98
N VAL A 386 -18.67 16.81 -1.18
CA VAL A 386 -18.59 15.65 -2.08
C VAL A 386 -18.80 14.35 -1.30
N ALA A 387 -18.22 14.26 -0.11
CA ALA A 387 -18.36 13.13 0.79
C ALA A 387 -18.22 13.61 2.24
N ALA A 388 -18.92 12.96 3.16
CA ALA A 388 -18.90 13.35 4.59
C ALA A 388 -17.60 12.95 5.31
N ALA A 389 -16.82 12.05 4.71
CA ALA A 389 -15.53 11.61 5.21
C ALA A 389 -14.57 11.43 4.02
N SER A 390 -13.27 11.33 4.29
CA SER A 390 -12.27 11.26 3.22
C SER A 390 -12.50 9.97 2.41
N VAL A 391 -12.47 10.07 1.07
CA VAL A 391 -12.63 8.95 0.13
C VAL A 391 -11.57 9.05 -0.96
N TRP A 392 -11.03 7.91 -1.42
CA TRP A 392 -9.99 7.86 -2.46
C TRP A 392 -9.91 6.46 -3.09
N LEU A 393 -9.04 6.30 -4.10
CA LEU A 393 -8.74 5.00 -4.70
C LEU A 393 -7.42 4.47 -4.13
N ALA A 394 -7.41 3.20 -3.72
CA ALA A 394 -6.26 2.54 -3.11
C ALA A 394 -5.61 1.48 -4.03
N GLY A 395 -6.31 1.06 -5.08
CA GLY A 395 -5.81 0.05 -6.00
C GLY A 395 -6.77 -0.21 -7.15
N LEU A 396 -6.27 -0.91 -8.16
CA LEU A 396 -7.04 -1.49 -9.25
C LEU A 396 -7.19 -2.98 -9.00
N GLY A 397 -8.21 -3.59 -9.59
CA GLY A 397 -8.47 -5.02 -9.47
C GLY A 397 -8.76 -5.64 -10.83
N GLU A 398 -8.15 -6.79 -11.08
CA GLU A 398 -8.39 -7.60 -12.27
C GLU A 398 -8.81 -9.01 -11.85
N VAL A 399 -9.86 -9.52 -12.50
CA VAL A 399 -10.33 -10.89 -12.29
C VAL A 399 -9.41 -11.85 -13.03
N VAL A 400 -8.92 -12.87 -12.33
CA VAL A 400 -7.99 -13.85 -12.90
C VAL A 400 -8.62 -14.63 -14.05
N GLU A 401 -9.91 -14.92 -13.97
CA GLU A 401 -10.63 -15.71 -14.97
C GLU A 401 -11.22 -14.93 -16.14
N ALA A 402 -11.31 -13.60 -16.03
CA ALA A 402 -12.05 -12.78 -16.99
C ALA A 402 -11.20 -11.61 -17.47
N ALA A 403 -11.01 -11.53 -18.80
CA ALA A 403 -10.23 -10.46 -19.43
C ALA A 403 -10.85 -9.05 -19.32
N SER A 404 -12.13 -8.94 -18.90
CA SER A 404 -12.91 -7.68 -18.96
C SER A 404 -13.44 -7.19 -17.61
N GLY A 405 -13.31 -7.98 -16.54
CA GLY A 405 -13.75 -7.58 -15.20
C GLY A 405 -12.79 -6.59 -14.56
N GLN A 406 -13.08 -5.30 -14.66
CA GLN A 406 -12.32 -4.24 -13.99
C GLN A 406 -12.96 -3.86 -12.65
N TYR A 407 -12.16 -3.96 -11.60
CA TYR A 407 -12.51 -3.58 -10.25
C TYR A 407 -11.64 -2.41 -9.78
N VAL A 408 -12.13 -1.69 -8.79
CA VAL A 408 -11.38 -0.63 -8.13
C VAL A 408 -11.50 -0.83 -6.62
N GLU A 409 -10.38 -0.72 -5.92
CA GLU A 409 -10.34 -0.69 -4.46
C GLU A 409 -10.54 0.77 -4.02
N VAL A 410 -11.71 1.08 -3.48
CA VAL A 410 -12.03 2.39 -2.90
C VAL A 410 -11.73 2.35 -1.42
N ALA A 411 -11.06 3.37 -0.90
CA ALA A 411 -10.76 3.50 0.51
C ALA A 411 -11.40 4.77 1.09
N TYR A 412 -11.76 4.70 2.37
CA TYR A 412 -12.44 5.78 3.07
C TYR A 412 -12.16 5.76 4.57
N THR A 413 -12.37 6.90 5.21
CA THR A 413 -12.33 7.01 6.67
C THR A 413 -13.70 6.73 7.27
N TYR A 414 -13.73 5.91 8.31
CA TYR A 414 -14.95 5.57 9.06
C TYR A 414 -14.74 5.86 10.56
N PRO A 415 -15.69 6.52 11.25
CA PRO A 415 -15.56 6.76 12.68
C PRO A 415 -15.83 5.47 13.47
N ARG A 416 -14.87 5.06 14.32
CA ARG A 416 -15.04 3.98 15.28
C ARG A 416 -14.53 4.44 16.64
N ASP A 417 -15.40 4.41 17.65
CA ASP A 417 -15.08 4.85 19.02
C ASP A 417 -14.50 6.28 19.06
N GLY A 418 -15.04 7.18 18.22
CA GLY A 418 -14.58 8.56 18.09
C GLY A 418 -13.28 8.76 17.31
N LYS A 419 -12.63 7.69 16.84
CA LYS A 419 -11.38 7.76 16.05
C LYS A 419 -11.63 7.37 14.59
N PRO A 420 -11.02 8.08 13.62
CA PRO A 420 -11.10 7.67 12.22
C PRO A 420 -10.28 6.40 12.00
N ILE A 421 -10.90 5.37 11.45
CA ILE A 421 -10.24 4.16 10.96
C ILE A 421 -10.32 4.10 9.44
N LEU A 422 -9.33 3.47 8.80
CA LEU A 422 -9.32 3.25 7.36
C LEU A 422 -10.13 2.01 7.02
N ARG A 423 -10.97 2.12 5.99
CA ARG A 423 -11.73 1.03 5.39
C ARG A 423 -11.44 0.95 3.90
N LYS A 424 -11.60 -0.24 3.33
CA LYS A 424 -11.40 -0.51 1.90
C LYS A 424 -12.55 -1.37 1.38
N LEU A 425 -13.01 -1.06 0.18
CA LEU A 425 -14.04 -1.78 -0.54
C LEU A 425 -13.54 -2.07 -1.94
N LEU A 426 -13.57 -3.36 -2.33
CA LEU A 426 -13.40 -3.73 -3.72
C LEU A 426 -14.75 -3.71 -4.41
N VAL A 427 -14.90 -2.85 -5.40
CA VAL A 427 -16.16 -2.69 -6.13
C VAL A 427 -15.91 -2.81 -7.63
N GLU A 428 -16.95 -3.22 -8.37
CA GLU A 428 -16.91 -3.12 -9.82
C GLU A 428 -16.62 -1.67 -10.22
N ARG A 429 -15.83 -1.46 -11.27
CA ARG A 429 -15.45 -0.12 -11.71
C ARG A 429 -16.66 0.78 -12.01
N ASP A 430 -17.78 0.20 -12.45
CA ASP A 430 -18.98 0.98 -12.72
C ASP A 430 -19.70 1.48 -11.44
N ALA A 431 -19.43 0.89 -10.28
CA ALA A 431 -20.02 1.28 -9.00
C ALA A 431 -19.55 2.68 -8.57
N ILE A 432 -18.32 3.07 -8.94
CA ILE A 432 -17.81 4.43 -8.69
C ILE A 432 -18.24 5.44 -9.77
N ALA A 433 -18.74 4.96 -10.90
CA ALA A 433 -19.19 5.78 -12.03
C ALA A 433 -20.71 5.98 -12.06
N ASN A 434 -21.48 5.23 -11.26
CA ASN A 434 -22.94 5.26 -11.24
C ASN A 434 -23.47 5.70 -9.87
N ARG A 435 -24.32 6.73 -9.85
CA ARG A 435 -24.87 7.30 -8.60
C ARG A 435 -25.64 6.29 -7.76
N ALA A 436 -26.49 5.46 -8.38
CA ALA A 436 -27.32 4.50 -7.65
C ALA A 436 -26.45 3.42 -7.01
N LYS A 437 -25.54 2.83 -7.80
CA LYS A 437 -24.59 1.82 -7.29
C LYS A 437 -23.66 2.38 -6.21
N LEU A 438 -23.23 3.63 -6.34
CA LEU A 438 -22.39 4.27 -5.33
C LEU A 438 -23.14 4.45 -4.01
N ILE A 439 -24.44 4.79 -4.06
CA ILE A 439 -25.29 4.90 -2.87
C ILE A 439 -25.43 3.55 -2.16
N ASP A 440 -25.50 2.44 -2.90
CA ASP A 440 -25.58 1.10 -2.31
C ASP A 440 -24.37 0.78 -1.40
N LEU A 441 -23.21 1.39 -1.66
CA LEU A 441 -22.01 1.25 -0.82
C LEU A 441 -22.17 1.88 0.58
N SER A 442 -23.18 2.73 0.79
CA SER A 442 -23.48 3.27 2.12
C SER A 442 -23.86 2.18 3.13
N ALA A 443 -24.36 1.02 2.67
CA ALA A 443 -24.61 -0.15 3.51
C ALA A 443 -23.32 -0.67 4.19
N SER A 444 -22.18 -0.47 3.53
CA SER A 444 -20.82 -0.75 4.06
C SER A 444 -20.21 0.43 4.82
N GLY A 445 -20.96 1.51 5.05
CA GLY A 445 -20.49 2.72 5.71
C GLY A 445 -19.70 3.68 4.80
N PHE A 446 -19.75 3.52 3.48
CA PHE A 446 -19.18 4.50 2.55
C PHE A 446 -19.87 5.86 2.72
N PRO A 447 -19.13 6.99 2.86
CA PRO A 447 -19.65 8.26 3.39
C PRO A 447 -20.37 9.13 2.33
N VAL A 448 -21.36 8.54 1.66
CA VAL A 448 -22.15 9.13 0.58
C VAL A 448 -23.64 9.10 0.91
N ASN A 449 -24.41 10.05 0.37
CA ASN A 449 -25.87 10.02 0.36
C ASN A 449 -26.41 10.47 -1.00
N SER A 450 -27.73 10.48 -1.17
CA SER A 450 -28.38 10.89 -2.42
C SER A 450 -28.04 12.32 -2.87
N GLY A 451 -27.75 13.23 -1.93
CA GLY A 451 -27.34 14.60 -2.22
C GLY A 451 -25.89 14.73 -2.66
N THR A 452 -24.98 13.89 -2.14
CA THR A 452 -23.54 13.99 -2.45
C THR A 452 -23.07 13.02 -3.54
N ALA A 453 -23.83 11.96 -3.84
CA ALA A 453 -23.43 10.90 -4.77
C ALA A 453 -23.01 11.41 -6.15
N GLY A 454 -23.70 12.41 -6.71
CA GLY A 454 -23.34 12.98 -8.01
C GLY A 454 -21.98 13.67 -8.02
N HIS A 455 -21.65 14.38 -6.93
CA HIS A 455 -20.36 15.01 -6.76
C HIS A 455 -19.27 13.97 -6.50
N CYS A 456 -19.57 12.94 -5.69
CA CYS A 456 -18.63 11.86 -5.40
C CYS A 456 -18.24 11.04 -6.63
N VAL A 457 -19.21 10.71 -7.50
CA VAL A 457 -18.93 10.08 -8.81
C VAL A 457 -17.98 10.94 -9.65
N SER A 458 -18.21 12.25 -9.70
CA SER A 458 -17.33 13.18 -10.45
C SER A 458 -15.92 13.18 -9.88
N TYR A 459 -15.81 13.28 -8.55
CA TYR A 459 -14.54 13.24 -7.82
C TYR A 459 -13.76 11.95 -8.07
N LEU A 460 -14.40 10.78 -7.90
CA LEU A 460 -13.74 9.48 -8.06
C LEU A 460 -13.31 9.24 -9.51
N SER A 461 -14.09 9.72 -10.49
CA SER A 461 -13.74 9.62 -11.92
C SER A 461 -12.55 10.51 -12.28
N GLU A 462 -12.52 11.77 -11.80
CA GLU A 462 -11.39 12.67 -11.99
C GLU A 462 -10.13 12.16 -11.27
N LEU A 463 -10.30 11.59 -10.07
CA LEU A 463 -9.22 10.97 -9.32
C LEU A 463 -8.66 9.76 -10.07
N GLU A 464 -9.52 8.83 -10.52
CA GLU A 464 -9.13 7.64 -11.29
C GLU A 464 -8.28 8.04 -12.49
N ALA A 465 -8.72 9.04 -13.28
CA ALA A 465 -7.99 9.52 -14.44
C ALA A 465 -6.57 10.02 -14.12
N ARG A 466 -6.33 10.55 -12.91
CA ARG A 466 -5.03 11.07 -12.49
C ARG A 466 -4.12 10.01 -11.84
N ILE A 467 -4.68 9.14 -10.99
CA ILE A 467 -3.87 8.23 -10.17
C ILE A 467 -3.88 6.76 -10.61
N ALA A 468 -4.79 6.32 -11.49
CA ALA A 468 -4.80 4.93 -11.95
C ALA A 468 -3.43 4.44 -12.49
N PRO A 469 -2.64 5.25 -13.24
CA PRO A 469 -1.30 4.87 -13.67
C PRO A 469 -0.26 4.74 -12.55
N MET A 470 -0.60 5.05 -11.30
CA MET A 470 0.28 4.93 -10.12
C MET A 470 -0.24 3.90 -9.12
N LEU A 471 -1.48 3.43 -9.27
CA LEU A 471 -2.07 2.48 -8.35
C LEU A 471 -1.58 1.06 -8.60
N PRO A 472 -1.44 0.23 -7.54
CA PRO A 472 -1.15 -1.19 -7.69
C PRO A 472 -2.38 -1.92 -8.25
N THR A 473 -2.15 -2.87 -9.15
CA THR A 473 -3.19 -3.80 -9.62
C THR A 473 -3.14 -5.06 -8.76
N ARG A 474 -4.28 -5.40 -8.15
CA ARG A 474 -4.47 -6.64 -7.38
C ARG A 474 -5.22 -7.67 -8.24
N ARG A 475 -4.93 -8.93 -7.97
CA ARG A 475 -5.53 -10.08 -8.65
C ARG A 475 -6.67 -10.62 -7.79
N TYR A 476 -7.85 -10.77 -8.37
CA TYR A 476 -9.04 -11.26 -7.67
C TYR A 476 -9.66 -12.45 -8.38
N THR A 477 -10.35 -13.30 -7.64
CA THR A 477 -11.14 -14.41 -8.18
C THR A 477 -12.48 -14.46 -7.48
N GLU A 478 -13.50 -14.93 -8.16
CA GLU A 478 -14.84 -15.14 -7.60
C GLU A 478 -15.06 -16.58 -7.10
N ARG A 479 -14.02 -17.43 -7.18
CA ARG A 479 -14.09 -18.85 -6.82
C ARG A 479 -12.82 -19.34 -6.15
N ASN A 480 -12.99 -20.37 -5.33
CA ASN A 480 -11.88 -21.15 -4.80
C ASN A 480 -11.24 -22.01 -5.90
N GLY A 481 -10.15 -22.69 -5.55
CA GLY A 481 -9.51 -23.67 -6.40
C GLY A 481 -8.23 -23.17 -7.07
N TRP A 482 -7.90 -23.80 -8.20
CA TRP A 482 -6.65 -23.56 -8.92
C TRP A 482 -6.74 -22.34 -9.83
N HIS A 483 -5.69 -21.52 -9.76
CA HIS A 483 -5.52 -20.30 -10.54
C HIS A 483 -4.09 -20.20 -11.05
N ALA A 484 -3.92 -19.73 -12.28
CA ALA A 484 -2.60 -19.38 -12.83
C ALA A 484 -2.54 -17.87 -12.98
N VAL A 485 -1.64 -17.22 -12.26
CA VAL A 485 -1.49 -15.76 -12.27
C VAL A 485 -0.06 -15.41 -12.64
N ASP A 486 0.10 -14.70 -13.76
CA ASP A 486 1.41 -14.31 -14.31
C ASP A 486 2.38 -15.50 -14.42
N GLY A 487 1.88 -16.66 -14.86
CA GLY A 487 2.63 -17.90 -15.02
C GLY A 487 2.92 -18.68 -13.72
N VAL A 488 2.41 -18.23 -12.57
CA VAL A 488 2.56 -18.90 -11.28
C VAL A 488 1.26 -19.58 -10.88
N ASP A 489 1.31 -20.88 -10.67
CA ASP A 489 0.20 -21.65 -10.13
C ASP A 489 -0.06 -21.34 -8.65
N GLN A 490 -1.33 -21.17 -8.31
CA GLN A 490 -1.82 -20.81 -6.99
C GLN A 490 -3.08 -21.60 -6.67
N TYR A 491 -3.31 -21.86 -5.38
CA TYR A 491 -4.57 -22.42 -4.90
C TYR A 491 -5.23 -21.45 -3.92
N VAL A 492 -6.44 -21.01 -4.24
CA VAL A 492 -7.23 -20.10 -3.39
C VAL A 492 -8.23 -20.92 -2.58
N ILE A 493 -8.21 -20.77 -1.26
CA ILE A 493 -9.16 -21.38 -0.32
C ILE A 493 -9.56 -20.37 0.76
N GLY A 494 -10.83 -19.95 0.72
CA GLY A 494 -11.37 -18.91 1.58
C GLY A 494 -10.54 -17.63 1.50
N ARG A 495 -9.96 -17.23 2.63
CA ARG A 495 -9.11 -16.04 2.74
C ARG A 495 -7.62 -16.29 2.52
N LYS A 496 -7.23 -17.49 2.07
CA LYS A 496 -5.83 -17.88 1.88
C LYS A 496 -5.53 -18.21 0.43
N THR A 497 -4.32 -17.88 0.02
CA THR A 497 -3.76 -18.19 -1.30
C THR A 497 -2.42 -18.87 -1.11
N LEU A 498 -2.35 -20.12 -1.56
CA LEU A 498 -1.16 -20.96 -1.49
C LEU A 498 -0.38 -20.84 -2.80
N THR A 499 0.95 -20.83 -2.72
CA THR A 499 1.86 -20.82 -3.88
C THR A 499 3.06 -21.72 -3.61
N ALA A 500 3.57 -22.43 -4.62
CA ALA A 500 4.77 -23.26 -4.49
C ALA A 500 6.04 -22.42 -4.28
N LYS A 501 6.14 -21.33 -5.06
CA LYS A 501 7.22 -20.33 -5.00
C LYS A 501 6.73 -19.08 -4.29
N ARG A 502 7.66 -18.27 -3.76
CA ARG A 502 7.32 -16.96 -3.20
C ARG A 502 6.81 -16.06 -4.33
N SER A 503 5.50 -15.82 -4.35
CA SER A 503 4.87 -14.85 -5.27
C SER A 503 5.03 -13.43 -4.75
N GLN A 504 5.16 -12.47 -5.66
CA GLN A 504 5.13 -11.05 -5.31
C GLN A 504 3.77 -10.67 -4.68
N PRO A 505 3.71 -9.72 -3.74
CA PRO A 505 2.47 -9.36 -3.04
C PRO A 505 1.28 -8.98 -3.95
N GLY A 506 1.51 -8.47 -5.16
CA GLY A 506 0.45 -8.12 -6.13
C GLY A 506 -0.09 -9.29 -6.96
N ASN A 507 0.67 -10.38 -7.07
CA ASN A 507 0.33 -11.49 -7.97
C ASN A 507 -0.50 -12.56 -7.26
N ARG A 508 -0.75 -12.43 -5.95
CA ARG A 508 -1.59 -13.37 -5.21
C ARG A 508 -3.06 -13.10 -5.51
N ALA A 509 -3.75 -14.07 -6.10
CA ALA A 509 -5.19 -14.01 -6.30
C ALA A 509 -5.91 -13.96 -4.95
N GLN A 510 -6.88 -13.05 -4.79
CA GLN A 510 -7.69 -12.93 -3.58
C GLN A 510 -9.15 -13.24 -3.89
N LEU A 511 -9.78 -14.06 -3.03
CA LEU A 511 -11.19 -14.41 -3.19
C LEU A 511 -12.10 -13.22 -2.89
N ARG A 512 -12.97 -12.88 -3.83
CA ARG A 512 -14.01 -11.85 -3.70
C ARG A 512 -15.33 -12.51 -3.33
N THR A 513 -15.88 -12.13 -2.18
CA THR A 513 -17.17 -12.62 -1.67
C THR A 513 -18.20 -11.51 -1.43
N GLY A 514 -17.83 -10.26 -1.69
CA GLY A 514 -18.51 -9.10 -1.08
C GLY A 514 -18.28 -9.00 0.43
N GLU A 515 -18.87 -7.98 1.05
CA GLU A 515 -18.78 -7.76 2.50
C GLU A 515 -19.82 -8.51 3.33
N HIS A 516 -20.92 -8.91 2.71
CA HIS A 516 -22.05 -9.56 3.37
C HIS A 516 -22.58 -10.72 2.52
N GLY A 517 -23.35 -11.62 3.14
CA GLY A 517 -24.02 -12.74 2.47
C GLY A 517 -23.32 -14.09 2.65
N ASP A 518 -23.98 -15.14 2.13
CA ASP A 518 -23.62 -16.54 2.42
C ASP A 518 -22.21 -16.92 1.94
N LEU A 519 -21.76 -16.38 0.80
CA LEU A 519 -20.40 -16.65 0.30
C LEU A 519 -19.31 -16.02 1.18
N HIS A 520 -19.58 -14.86 1.78
CA HIS A 520 -18.67 -14.23 2.74
C HIS A 520 -18.54 -15.09 3.99
N VAL A 521 -19.68 -15.53 4.55
CA VAL A 521 -19.73 -16.43 5.72
C VAL A 521 -19.02 -17.76 5.41
N LEU A 522 -19.25 -18.32 4.23
CA LEU A 522 -18.64 -19.57 3.80
C LEU A 522 -17.12 -19.45 3.62
N ALA A 523 -16.61 -18.35 3.05
CA ALA A 523 -15.17 -18.12 2.95
C ALA A 523 -14.49 -18.02 4.33
N ASP A 524 -15.17 -17.42 5.31
CA ASP A 524 -14.65 -17.35 6.68
C ASP A 524 -14.77 -18.69 7.41
N ALA A 525 -15.77 -19.50 7.10
CA ALA A 525 -15.90 -20.88 7.60
C ALA A 525 -14.76 -21.81 7.14
N MET A 526 -14.04 -21.48 6.06
CA MET A 526 -12.86 -22.21 5.58
C MET A 526 -11.59 -21.92 6.41
N ARG A 527 -11.64 -20.99 7.37
CA ARG A 527 -10.52 -20.78 8.29
C ARG A 527 -10.40 -21.98 9.23
N PRO A 528 -9.20 -22.57 9.39
CA PRO A 528 -9.00 -23.66 10.33
C PRO A 528 -9.34 -23.24 11.76
N ALA A 529 -10.02 -24.11 12.50
CA ALA A 529 -10.39 -23.88 13.90
C ALA A 529 -10.26 -25.18 14.70
N GLY A 530 -10.03 -25.06 16.01
CA GLY A 530 -9.84 -26.21 16.88
C GLY A 530 -8.44 -26.83 16.79
N ASN A 531 -8.32 -28.12 17.14
CA ASN A 531 -7.09 -28.88 17.28
C ASN A 531 -6.98 -29.98 16.21
N VAL A 532 -5.86 -30.00 15.47
CA VAL A 532 -5.63 -30.93 14.36
C VAL A 532 -5.48 -32.39 14.80
N ASP A 533 -4.93 -32.65 15.98
CA ASP A 533 -4.70 -34.01 16.48
C ASP A 533 -6.03 -34.66 16.87
N ARG A 534 -6.90 -33.91 17.55
CA ARG A 534 -8.28 -34.38 17.84
C ARG A 534 -9.07 -34.67 16.57
N TRP A 535 -8.96 -33.79 15.57
CA TRP A 535 -9.59 -34.04 14.27
C TRP A 535 -9.05 -35.32 13.63
N ARG A 536 -7.72 -35.53 13.67
CA ARG A 536 -7.06 -36.71 13.09
C ARG A 536 -7.51 -37.98 13.79
N GLU A 537 -7.57 -38.01 15.12
CA GLU A 537 -8.05 -39.17 15.89
C GLU A 537 -9.47 -39.57 15.47
N LEU A 538 -10.38 -38.60 15.45
CA LEU A 538 -11.78 -38.81 15.06
C LEU A 538 -11.92 -39.25 13.59
N ALA A 539 -11.10 -38.68 12.70
CA ALA A 539 -11.08 -39.06 11.28
C ALA A 539 -10.55 -40.48 11.06
N LEU A 540 -9.53 -40.91 11.82
CA LEU A 540 -8.99 -42.27 11.76
C LEU A 540 -10.01 -43.28 12.27
N GLU A 541 -10.68 -42.99 13.38
CA GLU A 541 -11.74 -43.84 13.93
C GLU A 541 -12.88 -44.05 12.92
N ALA A 542 -13.40 -42.97 12.33
CA ALA A 542 -14.43 -43.06 11.30
C ALA A 542 -13.96 -43.73 10.00
N ARG A 543 -12.68 -43.58 9.64
CA ARG A 543 -12.06 -44.27 8.50
C ARG A 543 -11.99 -45.78 8.71
N ASP A 544 -11.76 -46.22 9.94
CA ASP A 544 -11.61 -47.63 10.27
C ASP A 544 -12.93 -48.31 10.65
N ALA A 545 -13.94 -47.51 11.05
CA ALA A 545 -15.30 -47.99 11.28
C ALA A 545 -15.98 -48.57 10.02
N SER A 546 -15.70 -48.02 8.83
CA SER A 546 -16.24 -48.58 7.57
C SER A 546 -15.45 -48.19 6.32
N ASN A 547 -15.50 -49.05 5.30
CA ASN A 547 -14.98 -48.74 3.96
C ASN A 547 -15.65 -47.50 3.35
N HIS A 548 -16.92 -47.23 3.71
CA HIS A 548 -17.62 -46.00 3.32
C HIS A 548 -16.96 -44.76 3.94
N GLY A 549 -16.66 -44.78 5.24
CA GLY A 549 -15.93 -43.68 5.90
C GLY A 549 -14.56 -43.44 5.26
N ARG A 550 -13.82 -44.51 4.97
CA ARG A 550 -12.54 -44.44 4.24
C ARG A 550 -12.68 -43.81 2.86
N LEU A 551 -13.69 -44.21 2.10
CA LEU A 551 -13.95 -43.69 0.76
C LEU A 551 -14.42 -42.23 0.79
N MET A 552 -15.29 -41.85 1.73
CA MET A 552 -15.76 -40.46 1.92
C MET A 552 -14.60 -39.49 2.17
N LEU A 553 -13.68 -39.86 3.07
CA LEU A 553 -12.48 -39.07 3.33
C LEU A 553 -11.57 -39.00 2.10
N SER A 554 -11.36 -40.14 1.42
CA SER A 554 -10.53 -40.19 0.21
C SER A 554 -11.11 -39.32 -0.91
N ALA A 555 -12.43 -39.35 -1.10
CA ALA A 555 -13.14 -38.52 -2.07
C ALA A 555 -13.04 -37.03 -1.71
N SER A 556 -13.07 -36.68 -0.43
CA SER A 556 -12.81 -35.31 0.02
C SER A 556 -11.44 -34.81 -0.44
N PHE A 557 -10.36 -35.55 -0.14
CA PHE A 557 -9.01 -35.20 -0.57
C PHE A 557 -8.78 -35.29 -2.09
N ALA A 558 -9.57 -36.08 -2.81
CA ALA A 558 -9.48 -36.17 -4.27
C ALA A 558 -10.03 -34.93 -4.98
N ALA A 559 -10.88 -34.12 -4.34
CA ALA A 559 -11.56 -33.02 -5.02
C ALA A 559 -10.61 -31.99 -5.68
N PRO A 560 -9.51 -31.53 -5.04
CA PRO A 560 -8.54 -30.64 -5.69
C PRO A 560 -7.69 -31.30 -6.77
N LEU A 561 -7.61 -32.64 -6.81
CA LEU A 561 -6.85 -33.39 -7.82
C LEU A 561 -7.57 -33.43 -9.17
N VAL A 562 -8.91 -33.28 -9.18
CA VAL A 562 -9.74 -33.35 -10.40
C VAL A 562 -9.20 -32.42 -11.49
N HIS A 563 -8.81 -31.21 -11.12
CA HIS A 563 -8.21 -30.25 -12.05
C HIS A 563 -6.85 -30.72 -12.58
N LEU A 564 -5.96 -31.15 -11.71
CA LEU A 564 -4.58 -31.51 -12.05
C LEU A 564 -4.53 -32.74 -12.95
N LEU A 565 -5.39 -33.72 -12.65
CA LEU A 565 -5.53 -34.97 -13.40
C LEU A 565 -6.36 -34.80 -14.67
N ASN A 566 -7.02 -33.64 -14.86
CA ASN A 566 -7.90 -33.35 -15.99
C ASN A 566 -9.00 -34.41 -16.18
N VAL A 567 -9.59 -34.85 -15.08
CA VAL A 567 -10.70 -35.83 -15.08
C VAL A 567 -12.04 -35.10 -14.93
N ARG A 568 -13.13 -35.78 -15.31
CA ARG A 568 -14.50 -35.23 -15.13
C ARG A 568 -14.84 -35.14 -13.64
N SER A 569 -15.71 -34.20 -13.29
CA SER A 569 -16.20 -34.03 -11.92
C SER A 569 -17.08 -35.22 -11.51
N PRO A 570 -16.64 -36.14 -10.62
CA PRO A 570 -17.43 -37.31 -10.27
C PRO A 570 -18.44 -36.97 -9.17
N ILE A 571 -19.56 -37.70 -9.18
CA ILE A 571 -20.57 -37.66 -8.12
C ILE A 571 -20.48 -38.97 -7.34
N LEU A 572 -20.36 -38.89 -6.03
CA LEU A 572 -20.44 -40.01 -5.11
C LEU A 572 -21.74 -39.90 -4.32
N HIS A 573 -22.66 -40.85 -4.49
CA HIS A 573 -23.96 -40.81 -3.83
C HIS A 573 -24.10 -41.95 -2.81
N LEU A 574 -24.30 -41.60 -1.55
CA LEU A 574 -24.46 -42.55 -0.46
C LEU A 574 -25.95 -42.64 -0.07
N TYR A 575 -26.55 -43.81 -0.23
CA TYR A 575 -27.99 -43.98 0.01
C TYR A 575 -28.35 -45.17 0.89
N GLY A 576 -29.46 -45.07 1.61
CA GLY A 576 -29.96 -46.11 2.51
C GLY A 576 -30.77 -45.53 3.68
N GLN A 577 -31.17 -46.37 4.64
CA GLN A 577 -32.08 -45.98 5.72
C GLN A 577 -31.60 -44.76 6.52
N THR A 578 -32.54 -43.99 7.08
CA THR A 578 -32.26 -42.93 8.05
C THR A 578 -31.41 -43.46 9.22
N ARG A 579 -30.61 -42.60 9.86
CA ARG A 579 -29.74 -42.94 11.01
C ARG A 579 -28.63 -43.97 10.75
N SER A 580 -28.26 -44.19 9.49
CA SER A 580 -27.14 -45.07 9.11
C SER A 580 -25.75 -44.41 9.14
N GLY A 581 -25.62 -43.17 9.61
CA GLY A 581 -24.33 -42.46 9.69
C GLY A 581 -23.89 -41.71 8.42
N LYS A 582 -24.71 -41.69 7.36
CA LYS A 582 -24.39 -41.04 6.06
C LYS A 582 -24.03 -39.55 6.22
N THR A 583 -24.92 -38.77 6.84
CA THR A 583 -24.72 -37.35 7.06
C THR A 583 -23.56 -37.08 8.04
N ALA A 584 -23.34 -37.95 9.04
CA ALA A 584 -22.19 -37.84 9.93
C ALA A 584 -20.85 -37.96 9.16
N LEU A 585 -20.75 -38.93 8.25
CA LEU A 585 -19.58 -39.07 7.37
C LEU A 585 -19.46 -37.93 6.35
N LEU A 586 -20.58 -37.39 5.85
CA LEU A 586 -20.57 -36.20 4.98
C LEU A 586 -20.01 -34.97 5.72
N ARG A 587 -20.37 -34.79 6.99
CA ARG A 587 -19.83 -33.72 7.85
C ARG A 587 -18.34 -33.91 8.08
N LEU A 588 -17.88 -35.15 8.30
CA LEU A 588 -16.46 -35.46 8.39
C LEU A 588 -15.72 -35.06 7.10
N ALA A 589 -16.24 -35.45 5.94
CA ALA A 589 -15.65 -35.11 4.64
C ALA A 589 -15.56 -33.59 4.43
N ALA A 590 -16.59 -32.83 4.79
CA ALA A 590 -16.59 -31.36 4.74
C ALA A 590 -15.60 -30.72 5.72
N SER A 591 -15.45 -31.31 6.92
CA SER A 591 -14.54 -30.79 7.96
C SER A 591 -13.06 -30.79 7.57
N VAL A 592 -12.67 -31.53 6.53
CA VAL A 592 -11.34 -31.42 5.91
C VAL A 592 -11.06 -29.98 5.48
N TRP A 593 -12.08 -29.26 4.99
CA TRP A 593 -11.95 -27.97 4.31
C TRP A 593 -12.47 -26.78 5.11
N ALA A 594 -13.56 -26.95 5.88
CA ALA A 594 -14.27 -25.84 6.52
C ALA A 594 -15.15 -26.30 7.67
N ASN A 595 -15.79 -25.36 8.38
CA ASN A 595 -16.84 -25.68 9.34
C ASN A 595 -17.98 -26.46 8.64
N PRO A 596 -18.21 -27.74 8.97
CA PRO A 596 -19.17 -28.57 8.25
C PRO A 596 -20.61 -28.06 8.37
N GLN A 597 -20.97 -27.36 9.45
CA GLN A 597 -22.32 -26.81 9.62
C GLN A 597 -22.64 -25.71 8.60
N LEU A 598 -21.64 -24.91 8.23
CA LEU A 598 -21.81 -23.82 7.26
C LEU A 598 -21.51 -24.28 5.82
N TYR A 599 -20.70 -25.33 5.67
CA TYR A 599 -20.23 -25.83 4.39
C TYR A 599 -21.23 -26.73 3.64
N LEU A 600 -22.00 -27.55 4.36
CA LEU A 600 -23.00 -28.43 3.75
C LEU A 600 -24.15 -27.62 3.15
N VAL A 601 -24.71 -28.12 2.05
CA VAL A 601 -26.01 -27.71 1.53
C VAL A 601 -26.96 -28.88 1.50
N THR A 602 -28.24 -28.58 1.62
CA THR A 602 -29.28 -29.56 1.35
C THR A 602 -29.75 -29.46 -0.09
N HIS A 603 -30.39 -30.52 -0.57
CA HIS A 603 -31.09 -30.53 -1.86
C HIS A 603 -32.30 -29.57 -1.94
N ASN A 604 -32.69 -28.94 -0.83
CA ASN A 604 -33.72 -27.90 -0.79
C ASN A 604 -33.18 -26.53 -1.27
N ALA A 605 -32.72 -26.49 -2.51
CA ALA A 605 -32.11 -25.32 -3.12
C ALA A 605 -32.52 -25.21 -4.60
N THR A 606 -32.55 -23.98 -5.11
CA THR A 606 -32.80 -23.76 -6.54
C THR A 606 -31.57 -24.17 -7.37
N PRO A 607 -31.74 -24.61 -8.63
CA PRO A 607 -30.60 -24.90 -9.51
C PRO A 607 -29.62 -23.71 -9.60
N THR A 608 -30.13 -22.48 -9.70
CA THR A 608 -29.31 -21.26 -9.76
C THR A 608 -28.44 -21.07 -8.51
N SER A 609 -28.97 -21.35 -7.31
CA SER A 609 -28.17 -21.21 -6.07
C SER A 609 -27.13 -22.33 -5.96
N LEU A 610 -27.45 -23.54 -6.42
CA LEU A 610 -26.49 -24.66 -6.49
C LEU A 610 -25.39 -24.40 -7.53
N GLU A 611 -25.71 -23.81 -8.70
CA GLU A 611 -24.73 -23.36 -9.70
C GLU A 611 -23.74 -22.36 -9.09
N GLY A 612 -24.25 -21.31 -8.42
CA GLY A 612 -23.40 -20.29 -7.79
C GLY A 612 -22.50 -20.86 -6.70
N ARG A 613 -23.02 -21.79 -5.89
CA ARG A 613 -22.23 -22.47 -4.85
C ARG A 613 -21.20 -23.43 -5.45
N ALA A 614 -21.54 -24.13 -6.54
CA ALA A 614 -20.61 -25.00 -7.25
C ALA A 614 -19.46 -24.21 -7.91
N GLN A 615 -19.78 -23.07 -8.54
CA GLN A 615 -18.79 -22.12 -9.04
C GLN A 615 -17.86 -21.66 -7.92
N PHE A 616 -18.42 -21.23 -6.79
CA PHE A 616 -17.64 -20.75 -5.67
C PHE A 616 -16.71 -21.83 -5.08
N LEU A 617 -17.18 -23.08 -5.01
CA LEU A 617 -16.43 -24.25 -4.53
C LEU A 617 -15.66 -24.97 -5.66
N CYS A 618 -15.22 -24.24 -6.67
CA CYS A 618 -14.43 -24.82 -7.74
C CYS A 618 -13.12 -25.44 -7.22
N ASP A 619 -12.77 -26.59 -7.78
CA ASP A 619 -11.68 -27.48 -7.40
C ASP A 619 -11.70 -27.88 -5.91
N MET A 620 -12.89 -27.87 -5.28
CA MET A 620 -13.15 -28.30 -3.90
C MET A 620 -14.26 -29.36 -3.84
N LEU A 621 -14.43 -29.96 -2.67
CA LEU A 621 -15.52 -30.91 -2.41
C LEU A 621 -16.87 -30.17 -2.32
N PHE A 622 -17.87 -30.64 -3.04
CA PHE A 622 -19.25 -30.17 -2.91
C PHE A 622 -20.08 -31.18 -2.10
N CYS A 623 -20.65 -30.76 -0.97
CA CYS A 623 -21.40 -31.65 -0.07
C CYS A 623 -22.90 -31.34 -0.14
N LEU A 624 -23.71 -32.29 -0.64
CA LEU A 624 -25.14 -32.12 -0.87
C LEU A 624 -25.98 -33.17 -0.13
N ASP A 625 -26.55 -32.77 1.00
CA ASP A 625 -27.25 -33.64 1.94
C ASP A 625 -28.76 -33.75 1.64
N GLU A 626 -29.35 -34.89 2.00
CA GLU A 626 -30.80 -35.15 1.99
C GLU A 626 -31.51 -35.02 0.63
N LEU A 627 -31.22 -35.93 -0.31
CA LEU A 627 -31.89 -36.00 -1.62
C LEU A 627 -33.42 -35.95 -1.57
N GLN A 628 -34.04 -36.53 -0.54
CA GLN A 628 -35.49 -36.57 -0.34
C GLN A 628 -36.15 -35.17 -0.23
N LEU A 629 -35.38 -34.13 0.07
CA LEU A 629 -35.87 -32.75 0.06
C LEU A 629 -36.08 -32.19 -1.36
N GLN A 630 -35.42 -32.74 -2.37
CA GLN A 630 -35.69 -32.44 -3.77
C GLN A 630 -36.65 -33.50 -4.33
N ARG A 631 -37.95 -33.20 -4.35
CA ARG A 631 -38.97 -34.18 -4.78
C ARG A 631 -39.21 -34.21 -6.28
N ASN A 632 -38.63 -33.29 -7.04
CA ASN A 632 -38.81 -33.21 -8.49
C ASN A 632 -37.74 -34.06 -9.21
N PRO A 633 -38.11 -35.17 -9.89
CA PRO A 633 -37.15 -36.03 -10.56
C PRO A 633 -36.38 -35.33 -11.68
N GLN A 634 -37.04 -34.49 -12.48
CA GLN A 634 -36.38 -33.76 -13.58
C GLN A 634 -35.33 -32.77 -13.06
N LEU A 635 -35.56 -32.17 -11.88
CA LEU A 635 -34.57 -31.32 -11.23
C LEU A 635 -33.38 -32.15 -10.72
N ARG A 636 -33.60 -33.35 -10.16
CA ARG A 636 -32.49 -34.24 -9.75
C ARG A 636 -31.60 -34.59 -10.94
N GLU A 637 -32.19 -35.01 -12.05
CA GLU A 637 -31.46 -35.32 -13.29
C GLU A 637 -30.68 -34.10 -13.79
N THR A 638 -31.33 -32.93 -13.83
CA THR A 638 -30.68 -31.67 -14.19
C THR A 638 -29.46 -31.41 -13.31
N LEU A 639 -29.56 -31.63 -12.00
CA LEU A 639 -28.46 -31.40 -11.06
C LEU A 639 -27.30 -32.37 -11.29
N ILE A 640 -27.57 -33.66 -11.50
CA ILE A 640 -26.53 -34.66 -11.82
C ILE A 640 -25.77 -34.25 -13.07
N TYR A 641 -26.48 -33.91 -14.15
CA TYR A 641 -25.89 -33.48 -15.41
C TYR A 641 -25.07 -32.19 -15.24
N MET A 642 -25.64 -31.20 -14.56
CA MET A 642 -25.01 -29.91 -14.31
C MET A 642 -23.71 -30.07 -13.53
N PHE A 643 -23.70 -30.85 -12.44
CA PHE A 643 -22.50 -31.09 -11.64
C PHE A 643 -21.43 -31.85 -12.42
N ALA A 644 -21.80 -32.93 -13.10
CA ALA A 644 -20.88 -33.78 -13.85
C ALA A 644 -20.25 -33.05 -15.05
N GLN A 645 -20.99 -32.14 -15.69
CA GLN A 645 -20.48 -31.32 -16.80
C GLN A 645 -19.60 -30.16 -16.33
N GLY A 646 -19.79 -29.68 -15.09
CA GLY A 646 -19.01 -28.57 -14.55
C GLY A 646 -19.38 -27.20 -15.13
N THR A 647 -20.58 -27.05 -15.69
CA THR A 647 -21.04 -25.83 -16.35
C THR A 647 -22.49 -25.51 -16.01
N GLY A 648 -22.77 -24.25 -15.66
CA GLY A 648 -24.12 -23.75 -15.47
C GLY A 648 -24.83 -23.43 -16.79
N ARG A 649 -26.09 -23.01 -16.71
CA ARG A 649 -26.86 -22.61 -17.90
C ARG A 649 -26.37 -21.28 -18.47
N THR A 650 -26.11 -21.25 -19.78
CA THR A 650 -25.84 -20.00 -20.51
C THR A 650 -27.08 -19.10 -20.53
N ARG A 651 -26.90 -17.81 -20.24
CA ARG A 651 -27.99 -16.81 -20.18
C ARG A 651 -27.66 -15.60 -21.03
N ALA A 652 -28.66 -14.96 -21.61
CA ALA A 652 -28.48 -13.67 -22.28
C ALA A 652 -28.26 -12.52 -21.26
N LYS A 653 -27.50 -11.50 -21.65
CA LYS A 653 -27.42 -10.21 -20.92
C LYS A 653 -28.59 -9.32 -21.34
N ALA A 654 -29.10 -8.50 -20.41
CA ALA A 654 -30.23 -7.59 -20.67
C ALA A 654 -29.96 -6.55 -21.79
N GLY A 655 -28.68 -6.21 -22.03
CA GLY A 655 -28.24 -5.30 -23.09
C GLY A 655 -27.74 -5.98 -24.38
N GLY A 656 -28.00 -7.28 -24.56
CA GLY A 656 -27.45 -8.07 -25.67
C GLY A 656 -26.15 -8.80 -25.32
N GLY A 657 -25.87 -9.89 -26.04
CA GLY A 657 -24.75 -10.80 -25.76
C GLY A 657 -25.05 -11.84 -24.67
N LEU A 658 -24.05 -12.67 -24.34
CA LEU A 658 -24.16 -13.73 -23.34
C LEU A 658 -23.55 -13.30 -22.00
N ARG A 659 -24.17 -13.75 -20.89
CA ARG A 659 -23.58 -13.72 -19.55
C ARG A 659 -22.48 -14.77 -19.47
N ASP A 660 -21.45 -14.46 -18.67
CA ASP A 660 -20.41 -15.43 -18.38
C ASP A 660 -21.05 -16.65 -17.72
N THR A 661 -20.80 -17.81 -18.31
CA THR A 661 -21.39 -19.06 -17.85
C THR A 661 -20.58 -19.54 -16.66
N ALA A 662 -21.25 -19.82 -15.53
CA ALA A 662 -20.61 -20.40 -14.35
C ALA A 662 -19.91 -21.72 -14.73
N ARG A 663 -18.66 -21.87 -14.32
CA ARG A 663 -17.87 -23.09 -14.53
C ARG A 663 -17.26 -23.54 -13.22
N TRP A 664 -17.23 -24.84 -13.02
CA TRP A 664 -16.57 -25.46 -11.89
C TRP A 664 -16.03 -26.83 -12.27
N ARG A 665 -15.13 -27.32 -11.44
CA ARG A 665 -14.67 -28.71 -11.43
C ARG A 665 -14.56 -29.11 -9.97
N GLY A 666 -14.65 -30.39 -9.67
CA GLY A 666 -14.51 -30.86 -8.29
C GLY A 666 -15.18 -32.21 -8.12
N LEU A 667 -15.38 -32.61 -6.88
CA LEU A 667 -16.06 -33.85 -6.53
C LEU A 667 -17.32 -33.50 -5.76
N CYS A 668 -18.44 -34.12 -6.09
CA CYS A 668 -19.68 -33.98 -5.33
C CYS A 668 -19.90 -35.24 -4.49
N ILE A 669 -20.09 -35.08 -3.17
CA ILE A 669 -20.68 -36.13 -2.34
C ILE A 669 -22.13 -35.75 -2.05
N SER A 670 -23.04 -36.68 -2.30
CA SER A 670 -24.44 -36.54 -1.94
C SER A 670 -24.93 -37.68 -1.08
N THR A 671 -25.95 -37.42 -0.25
CA THR A 671 -26.63 -38.43 0.57
C THR A 671 -28.13 -38.47 0.25
N GLY A 672 -28.74 -39.64 0.45
CA GLY A 672 -30.19 -39.81 0.25
C GLY A 672 -30.73 -41.08 0.90
N GLU A 673 -32.05 -41.25 0.89
CA GLU A 673 -32.69 -42.52 1.30
C GLU A 673 -32.85 -43.49 0.12
N GLU A 674 -32.82 -42.96 -1.10
CA GLU A 674 -32.99 -43.66 -2.37
C GLU A 674 -31.84 -43.31 -3.32
N GLN A 675 -31.77 -43.99 -4.46
CA GLN A 675 -30.80 -43.71 -5.52
C GLN A 675 -30.98 -42.29 -6.09
N ILE A 676 -29.89 -41.70 -6.57
CA ILE A 676 -29.92 -40.38 -7.21
C ILE A 676 -30.25 -40.49 -8.69
N THR A 677 -29.86 -41.58 -9.35
CA THR A 677 -30.18 -41.84 -10.76
C THR A 677 -31.57 -42.44 -10.94
N SER A 678 -32.22 -42.13 -12.05
CA SER A 678 -33.51 -42.75 -12.43
C SER A 678 -33.29 -44.03 -13.25
N ASP A 679 -34.21 -45.00 -13.14
CA ASP A 679 -34.21 -46.25 -13.93
C ASP A 679 -34.37 -46.00 -15.45
N THR A 680 -34.70 -44.77 -15.85
CA THR A 680 -35.06 -44.38 -17.22
C THR A 680 -33.88 -43.91 -18.09
N ASP A 681 -32.66 -43.75 -17.56
CA ASP A 681 -31.44 -43.43 -18.34
C ASP A 681 -30.21 -44.24 -17.86
N PRO A 682 -30.15 -45.55 -18.16
CA PRO A 682 -29.10 -46.44 -17.64
C PRO A 682 -27.69 -46.15 -18.17
N GLY A 683 -27.55 -45.49 -19.32
CA GLY A 683 -26.24 -45.26 -19.96
C GLY A 683 -25.65 -43.88 -19.69
N GLY A 684 -26.49 -42.85 -19.62
CA GLY A 684 -26.07 -41.48 -19.39
C GLY A 684 -25.73 -41.21 -17.93
N GLN A 685 -26.66 -41.47 -17.01
CA GLN A 685 -26.51 -41.05 -15.61
C GLN A 685 -25.59 -41.99 -14.80
N ALA A 686 -25.67 -43.30 -15.04
CA ALA A 686 -24.89 -44.30 -14.31
C ALA A 686 -23.37 -44.15 -14.50
N SER A 687 -22.93 -43.62 -15.64
CA SER A 687 -21.50 -43.36 -15.89
C SER A 687 -20.95 -42.09 -15.19
N ARG A 688 -21.82 -41.30 -14.54
CA ARG A 688 -21.49 -39.99 -13.95
C ARG A 688 -21.59 -39.97 -12.42
N ALA A 689 -22.34 -40.90 -11.83
CA ALA A 689 -22.51 -41.04 -10.39
C ALA A 689 -22.14 -42.45 -9.91
N LEU A 690 -21.21 -42.54 -8.96
CA LEU A 690 -20.94 -43.75 -8.21
C LEU A 690 -21.91 -43.83 -7.03
N GLU A 691 -22.88 -44.74 -7.12
CA GLU A 691 -23.87 -44.95 -6.06
C GLU A 691 -23.42 -46.05 -5.09
N LEU A 692 -23.45 -45.74 -3.79
CA LEU A 692 -23.06 -46.64 -2.71
C LEU A 692 -24.26 -46.88 -1.80
N ARG A 693 -24.73 -48.12 -1.80
CA ARG A 693 -25.82 -48.55 -0.93
C ARG A 693 -25.29 -48.89 0.46
N VAL A 694 -25.90 -48.30 1.48
CA VAL A 694 -25.72 -48.72 2.87
C VAL A 694 -26.59 -49.97 3.13
N PRO A 695 -25.99 -51.11 3.51
CA PRO A 695 -26.76 -52.31 3.83
C PRO A 695 -27.73 -52.08 4.98
N MET A 696 -28.91 -52.69 4.88
CA MET A 696 -29.96 -52.61 5.89
C MET A 696 -29.45 -53.14 7.23
N GLY A 697 -29.68 -52.40 8.33
CA GLY A 697 -29.27 -52.79 9.68
C GLY A 697 -27.75 -52.73 9.95
N MET A 698 -26.94 -52.22 9.01
CA MET A 698 -25.51 -52.02 9.20
C MET A 698 -25.16 -50.53 9.15
N PRO A 699 -25.21 -49.81 10.29
CA PRO A 699 -24.82 -48.41 10.32
C PRO A 699 -23.33 -48.26 9.98
N LEU A 700 -22.98 -47.18 9.28
CA LEU A 700 -21.61 -46.93 8.81
C LEU A 700 -20.65 -46.51 9.93
N VAL A 701 -21.23 -45.99 11.01
CA VAL A 701 -20.61 -45.58 12.27
C VAL A 701 -21.62 -45.85 13.40
N ASP A 702 -21.15 -46.13 14.61
CA ASP A 702 -22.05 -46.26 15.77
C ASP A 702 -22.65 -44.90 16.19
N GLU A 703 -23.61 -44.94 17.11
CA GLU A 703 -24.32 -43.74 17.56
C GLU A 703 -23.40 -42.73 18.25
N ASP A 704 -22.41 -43.18 19.04
CA ASP A 704 -21.47 -42.29 19.75
C ASP A 704 -20.56 -41.54 18.76
N LEU A 705 -19.98 -42.27 17.82
CA LEU A 705 -19.14 -41.71 16.78
C LEU A 705 -19.93 -40.77 15.88
N ALA A 706 -21.16 -41.13 15.50
CA ALA A 706 -22.05 -40.24 14.75
C ALA A 706 -22.27 -38.92 15.51
N ASP A 707 -22.58 -39.01 16.80
CA ASP A 707 -22.81 -37.87 17.69
C ASP A 707 -21.58 -36.95 17.81
N ARG A 708 -20.38 -37.53 17.95
CA ARG A 708 -19.11 -36.79 17.96
C ARG A 708 -18.83 -36.09 16.62
N LEU A 709 -19.13 -36.75 15.50
CA LEU A 709 -19.03 -36.16 14.16
C LEU A 709 -20.03 -35.01 13.95
N TYR A 710 -21.23 -35.10 14.51
CA TYR A 710 -22.19 -33.99 14.49
C TYR A 710 -21.70 -32.79 15.29
N ARG A 711 -21.07 -33.02 16.45
CA ARG A 711 -20.57 -31.99 17.37
C ARG A 711 -19.11 -31.57 17.14
N LEU A 712 -18.52 -31.97 16.02
CA LEU A 712 -17.13 -31.69 15.66
C LEU A 712 -16.83 -30.18 15.64
N THR A 713 -15.80 -29.77 16.37
CA THR A 713 -15.34 -28.36 16.51
C THR A 713 -13.96 -28.08 15.91
N ASP A 714 -13.32 -29.12 15.38
CA ASP A 714 -11.97 -29.08 14.82
C ASP A 714 -12.04 -29.27 13.30
N TRP A 715 -11.66 -28.30 12.46
CA TRP A 715 -11.83 -28.41 10.99
C TRP A 715 -10.81 -27.58 10.21
N GLY A 716 -10.75 -27.80 8.89
CA GLY A 716 -9.95 -27.01 7.94
C GLY A 716 -8.44 -27.27 7.98
N HIS A 717 -7.94 -27.97 8.99
CA HIS A 717 -6.51 -28.24 9.16
C HIS A 717 -5.96 -29.20 8.10
N ALA A 718 -6.65 -30.32 7.88
CA ALA A 718 -6.17 -31.39 7.02
C ALA A 718 -6.16 -30.99 5.54
N GLY A 719 -7.20 -30.30 5.07
CA GLY A 719 -7.25 -29.77 3.71
C GLY A 719 -6.12 -28.78 3.46
N MET A 720 -5.83 -27.88 4.40
CA MET A 720 -4.71 -26.94 4.30
C MET A 720 -3.35 -27.65 4.25
N ALA A 721 -3.13 -28.67 5.09
CA ALA A 721 -1.91 -29.46 5.06
C ALA A 721 -1.74 -30.18 3.72
N PHE A 722 -2.82 -30.82 3.23
CA PHE A 722 -2.83 -31.51 1.95
C PHE A 722 -2.54 -30.57 0.77
N LEU A 723 -3.18 -29.40 0.71
CA LEU A 723 -2.96 -28.43 -0.37
C LEU A 723 -1.54 -27.87 -0.39
N ASN A 724 -0.91 -27.72 0.79
CA ASN A 724 0.49 -27.30 0.88
C ASN A 724 1.43 -28.32 0.25
N GLU A 725 1.19 -29.62 0.44
CA GLU A 725 1.97 -30.65 -0.25
C GLU A 725 1.61 -30.70 -1.73
N LEU A 726 0.31 -30.63 -2.05
CA LEU A 726 -0.17 -30.76 -3.41
C LEU A 726 0.33 -29.65 -4.35
N ILE A 727 0.43 -28.41 -3.87
CA ILE A 727 0.95 -27.30 -4.69
C ILE A 727 2.43 -27.44 -5.04
N ARG A 728 3.17 -28.27 -4.30
CA ARG A 728 4.59 -28.55 -4.54
C ARG A 728 4.79 -29.82 -5.37
N ALA A 729 3.74 -30.62 -5.55
CA ALA A 729 3.81 -31.86 -6.29
C ALA A 729 3.98 -31.61 -7.80
N ASP A 730 4.75 -32.47 -8.45
CA ASP A 730 4.87 -32.47 -9.89
C ASP A 730 3.58 -33.00 -10.55
N ARG A 731 3.07 -32.24 -11.53
CA ARG A 731 1.79 -32.56 -12.18
C ARG A 731 1.88 -33.80 -13.05
N ASP A 732 3.02 -34.05 -13.68
CA ASP A 732 3.20 -35.19 -14.57
C ASP A 732 3.39 -36.47 -13.77
N ASP A 733 4.05 -36.42 -12.61
CA ASP A 733 4.11 -37.53 -11.67
C ASP A 733 2.71 -37.93 -11.14
N LEU A 734 1.88 -36.94 -10.79
CA LEU A 734 0.49 -37.19 -10.37
C LEU A 734 -0.32 -37.86 -11.48
N ARG A 735 -0.20 -37.37 -12.72
CA ARG A 735 -0.90 -37.94 -13.89
C ARG A 735 -0.42 -39.34 -14.21
N LYS A 736 0.88 -39.59 -14.13
CA LYS A 736 1.47 -40.92 -14.32
C LYS A 736 0.94 -41.90 -13.28
N ARG A 737 0.99 -41.55 -12.00
CA ARG A 737 0.47 -42.39 -10.92
C ARG A 737 -1.01 -42.68 -11.07
N HIS A 738 -1.80 -41.69 -11.49
CA HIS A 738 -3.22 -41.90 -11.80
C HIS A 738 -3.41 -42.90 -12.95
N GLY A 739 -2.64 -42.76 -14.04
CA GLY A 739 -2.70 -43.70 -15.17
C GLY A 739 -2.29 -45.13 -14.82
N ASP A 740 -1.30 -45.29 -13.94
CA ASP A 740 -0.87 -46.60 -13.44
C ASP A 740 -1.96 -47.26 -12.58
N LEU A 741 -2.61 -46.49 -11.70
CA LEU A 741 -3.73 -46.96 -10.88
C LEU A 741 -4.98 -47.29 -11.72
N ASP A 742 -5.30 -46.50 -12.74
CA ASP A 742 -6.41 -46.79 -13.66
C ASP A 742 -6.17 -48.10 -14.40
N ARG A 743 -4.93 -48.35 -14.86
CA ARG A 743 -4.57 -49.62 -15.51
C ARG A 743 -4.68 -50.80 -14.54
N GLU A 744 -4.13 -50.67 -13.34
CA GLU A 744 -4.21 -51.72 -12.31
C GLU A 744 -5.68 -52.06 -11.96
N LEU A 745 -6.54 -51.04 -11.88
CA LEU A 745 -7.96 -51.23 -11.60
C LEU A 745 -8.66 -51.98 -12.73
N ARG A 746 -8.39 -51.62 -14.00
CA ARG A 746 -8.95 -52.29 -15.17
C ARG A 746 -8.48 -53.74 -15.28
N ASP A 747 -7.21 -54.00 -14.99
CA ASP A 747 -6.64 -55.36 -15.00
C ASP A 747 -7.29 -56.25 -13.91
N LYS A 748 -7.63 -55.67 -12.76
CA LYS A 748 -8.33 -56.36 -11.66
C LYS A 748 -9.83 -56.54 -11.88
N LEU A 749 -10.46 -55.72 -12.74
CA LEU A 749 -11.90 -55.69 -13.02
C LEU A 749 -12.18 -55.77 -14.53
N PRO A 750 -11.83 -56.89 -15.20
CA PRO A 750 -11.89 -57.00 -16.66
C PRO A 750 -13.32 -56.92 -17.24
N ASP A 751 -14.35 -57.26 -16.45
CA ASP A 751 -15.75 -57.30 -16.91
C ASP A 751 -16.50 -55.96 -16.83
N MET A 752 -15.82 -54.87 -16.48
CA MET A 752 -16.42 -53.53 -16.35
C MET A 752 -16.17 -52.62 -17.57
N SER A 753 -15.56 -53.15 -18.65
CA SER A 753 -15.36 -52.42 -19.92
C SER A 753 -16.57 -52.53 -20.84
N GLY A 754 -17.70 -51.95 -20.42
CA GLY A 754 -18.94 -51.81 -21.20
C GLY A 754 -19.42 -50.37 -21.21
#